data_AF-A0A8C8EKV8-F1
#
_entry.id   AF-A0A8C8EKV8-F1
#
_cell.length_a   1.000
_cell.length_b   1.000
_cell.length_c   1.000
_cell.angle_alpha   90.00
_cell.angle_beta   90.00
_cell.angle_gamma   90.00
#
_symmetry.space_group_name_H-M   'P 1'
#
loop_
_entity.id
_entity.type
_entity.pdbx_description
1 polymer ?
#
loop_
_entity_poly.entity_id
_entity_poly.type
_entity_poly.pdbx_seq_one_letter_code
_entity_poly.pdbx_strand_id
1 'polypeptide(L)'
;CLSFSQFKDSSYSQMILMLPLFFICTRCGLYSSLILTISVCSEEFQVEGSFVWLDDLQTPTDQPFCVDRRADRANWEYKSLYRGDIARYKRKGSSSLGLNLRSQAVSWAESGPEKKRVDRRQRPNRYFSPTVRQLLMSDGKPTLPRPPPEDTTTTTLPFIPVPSCLEGEAEGGGSAKGQGSWVNPLGVYDSSTSLWLQGKGKAEHGKAEEQPSTPRDNAAIMLAERVEDFNRRLRETPTDTHTWLQFVLFQDEVAGAPGVFADISENESERRKRSVRATLEKKVAILDRAVENNPSCVELKLERLRLCRELWEPAALLKEWKKLVFLHPNSAPLWRKYLLFMQSHFSTFSVSKVNTVYGKCLSTLAAVQDGSMVSHQMLPGTDEHMLAIFLQQCHFLRQAGHSEKAVCLFQGLLDFTFFKPDTVKDLPTRQQVEFFEPFWDSGEPRVGERGASGWRAWMTQQERGGWLQPSEQDDGDEEDQEELEVKDKTWPKWRIWLDVETSREAIHWLPWRPDKTKGQSVEDCEDPDRQVLFDDIGPSMIRLVRPDLQLCLLLSFLHFLGLPADTSCYSAPSCSLLLDDQALLGDVHHPDSPLTSYALLVPGVSPVGHMTSLQGARRGVGLCKQGEEFVDNVFQMVLPLFSAQERAVLSLHWIQYEKLKVLRCVRGRNKKRVKSQGKRSKRLAKRLLKEPENRGRLSLWREYAHLEWLLGNLDEAHKVFDTALGLGVAGGLADPALCDLCLLYAQLEVEEAWRRDTGGAGTTVTTAMSSPAVYILTKLAEGSSYAPFLGQLAPVAVLKARKAYEQAVVSSLPGQEEGAAGQGQSKSRQVKGLVGCYALFQYLTVGVDAADAVYNLARKRLEQHSSMSQVALLRYHTSTNVYPLSHIRLALTSALAHFASSTSLWQLYVQVENRYHSAGRARRFFHSVTKASTSVVPRLFAISAEQQRKQLVDSVQRSDCYGDTVSSLPENGLSNRIRSLFENAIATEHGVHCPLLWRMYMNFLVSEGKVEKGRGIFYKALQDVPWAKGLYMDAVQLFPEHVQEFLDLMTEKELRLRVPMEEVDILLED
;
A
#
# COMPACT_ATOMS: atom_id res chain seq x y z
N CYS A 1 -57.02 30.14 -42.29
CA CYS A 1 -58.03 31.14 -41.90
C CYS A 1 -58.30 31.02 -40.40
N LEU A 2 -58.16 32.15 -39.69
CA LEU A 2 -58.80 32.53 -38.40
C LEU A 2 -58.49 31.62 -37.19
N SER A 3 -57.57 31.95 -36.27
CA SER A 3 -57.49 33.06 -35.29
C SER A 3 -58.29 32.87 -33.98
N PHE A 4 -57.52 32.76 -32.88
CA PHE A 4 -57.69 33.44 -31.58
C PHE A 4 -58.63 32.90 -30.45
N SER A 5 -57.97 32.54 -29.33
CA SER A 5 -58.23 32.96 -27.92
C SER A 5 -59.49 32.40 -27.21
N GLN A 6 -59.62 32.19 -25.88
CA GLN A 6 -58.97 32.56 -24.60
C GLN A 6 -59.27 31.38 -23.60
N PHE A 7 -58.56 31.06 -22.51
CA PHE A 7 -58.30 31.75 -21.23
C PHE A 7 -57.23 30.88 -20.48
N LYS A 8 -56.13 31.31 -19.86
CA LYS A 8 -55.79 32.33 -18.82
C LYS A 8 -55.50 31.68 -17.43
N ASP A 9 -54.27 31.92 -16.97
CA ASP A 9 -53.75 32.03 -15.58
C ASP A 9 -53.81 30.79 -14.66
N SER A 10 -52.83 30.46 -13.81
CA SER A 10 -51.48 30.96 -13.47
C SER A 10 -50.86 29.98 -12.45
N SER A 11 -49.52 29.96 -12.37
CA SER A 11 -48.67 29.59 -11.21
C SER A 11 -47.82 28.32 -11.37
N TYR A 12 -46.75 28.43 -12.16
CA TYR A 12 -45.57 27.56 -12.06
C TYR A 12 -44.56 28.17 -11.09
N SER A 13 -44.25 27.43 -10.03
CA SER A 13 -43.03 27.60 -9.24
C SER A 13 -42.18 26.35 -9.48
N GLN A 14 -41.10 26.48 -10.25
CA GLN A 14 -40.07 25.45 -10.33
C GLN A 14 -38.67 26.06 -10.19
N MET A 15 -37.99 25.48 -9.22
CA MET A 15 -36.67 25.82 -8.70
C MET A 15 -35.57 25.72 -9.74
N ILE A 16 -34.78 26.78 -9.77
CA ILE A 16 -33.47 26.91 -10.40
C ILE A 16 -32.46 26.03 -9.64
N LEU A 17 -31.92 25.01 -10.29
CA LEU A 17 -30.75 24.24 -9.84
C LEU A 17 -29.48 24.94 -10.34
N MET A 18 -28.86 25.72 -9.45
CA MET A 18 -27.52 26.31 -9.60
C MET A 18 -26.45 25.29 -9.18
N LEU A 19 -25.67 24.80 -10.14
CA LEU A 19 -24.34 24.21 -9.92
C LEU A 19 -23.28 25.29 -10.22
N PRO A 20 -22.37 25.64 -9.28
CA PRO A 20 -21.24 26.50 -9.61
C PRO A 20 -20.04 25.62 -10.03
N LEU A 21 -19.72 25.68 -11.32
CA LEU A 21 -18.39 25.40 -11.89
C LEU A 21 -17.77 26.74 -12.26
N PHE A 22 -16.67 27.10 -11.59
CA PHE A 22 -15.72 28.17 -11.92
C PHE A 22 -14.47 27.85 -11.07
N PHE A 23 -13.22 27.84 -11.54
CA PHE A 23 -12.54 28.48 -12.66
C PHE A 23 -11.39 27.57 -13.15
N ILE A 24 -11.13 27.53 -14.46
CA ILE A 24 -9.88 28.01 -15.10
C ILE A 24 -10.17 28.13 -16.62
N CYS A 25 -10.31 29.39 -17.04
CA CYS A 25 -10.12 29.92 -18.40
C CYS A 25 -8.64 29.72 -18.81
N THR A 26 -8.18 29.64 -20.06
CA THR A 26 -8.60 30.07 -21.41
C THR A 26 -7.55 29.41 -22.34
N ARG A 27 -7.80 28.94 -23.58
CA ARG A 27 -8.28 29.66 -24.77
C ARG A 27 -8.39 28.67 -25.95
N CYS A 28 -9.35 28.97 -26.84
CA CYS A 28 -9.62 28.41 -28.18
C CYS A 28 -10.41 27.10 -28.26
N GLY A 29 -11.72 27.26 -28.43
CA GLY A 29 -12.63 26.21 -28.88
C GLY A 29 -12.85 26.20 -30.39
N LEU A 30 -13.47 25.12 -30.86
CA LEU A 30 -14.56 25.11 -31.81
C LEU A 30 -15.30 23.77 -31.69
N TYR A 31 -16.63 23.88 -31.59
CA TYR A 31 -17.62 22.82 -31.49
C TYR A 31 -17.63 21.90 -32.74
N SER A 32 -17.91 20.59 -32.58
CA SER A 32 -19.12 19.96 -33.19
C SER A 32 -19.30 18.48 -32.81
N SER A 33 -20.50 18.20 -32.27
CA SER A 33 -21.37 17.02 -32.37
C SER A 33 -20.85 15.58 -32.21
N LEU A 34 -21.36 14.96 -31.14
CA LEU A 34 -21.81 13.58 -31.01
C LEU A 34 -22.24 12.93 -32.35
N ILE A 35 -21.65 11.78 -32.68
CA ILE A 35 -22.30 10.73 -33.47
C ILE A 35 -22.06 9.40 -32.75
N LEU A 36 -23.16 8.82 -32.25
CA LEU A 36 -23.25 7.42 -31.87
C LEU A 36 -22.88 6.55 -33.07
N THR A 37 -21.85 5.71 -32.93
CA THR A 37 -21.66 4.58 -33.84
C THR A 37 -21.31 3.33 -33.04
N ILE A 38 -22.27 2.43 -32.97
CA ILE A 38 -22.09 1.02 -32.60
C ILE A 38 -21.16 0.41 -33.65
N SER A 39 -20.02 -0.15 -33.23
CA SER A 39 -19.17 -0.95 -34.12
C SER A 39 -18.89 -2.31 -33.48
N VAL A 40 -19.66 -3.28 -33.96
CA VAL A 40 -19.36 -4.71 -33.92
C VAL A 40 -18.39 -4.98 -35.06
N CYS A 41 -17.18 -5.48 -34.76
CA CYS A 41 -16.38 -6.43 -35.54
C CYS A 41 -14.94 -6.47 -34.98
N SER A 42 -14.67 -7.45 -34.12
CA SER A 42 -13.32 -7.88 -33.76
C SER A 42 -13.01 -9.15 -34.55
N GLU A 43 -12.09 -9.09 -35.50
CA GLU A 43 -11.38 -10.27 -36.00
C GLU A 43 -9.94 -10.21 -35.49
N GLU A 44 -9.56 -11.26 -34.77
CA GLU A 44 -8.30 -11.45 -34.08
C GLU A 44 -7.15 -11.70 -35.07
N PHE A 45 -6.02 -11.02 -34.86
CA PHE A 45 -4.72 -11.53 -35.32
C PHE A 45 -3.75 -11.55 -34.14
N GLN A 46 -3.60 -12.74 -33.57
CA GLN A 46 -2.57 -13.11 -32.62
C GLN A 46 -1.20 -13.06 -33.33
N VAL A 47 -0.32 -12.16 -32.89
CA VAL A 47 1.12 -12.29 -33.14
C VAL A 47 1.77 -12.60 -31.79
N GLU A 48 2.11 -13.86 -31.58
CA GLU A 48 2.98 -14.31 -30.49
C GLU A 48 4.40 -13.77 -30.71
N GLY A 49 4.63 -12.52 -30.34
CA GLY A 49 5.95 -11.94 -30.19
C GLY A 49 6.09 -11.40 -28.77
N SER A 50 6.84 -12.06 -27.90
CA SER A 50 7.17 -11.53 -26.58
C SER A 50 8.15 -10.37 -26.72
N PHE A 51 7.64 -9.14 -26.78
CA PHE A 51 8.46 -7.95 -26.63
C PHE A 51 8.81 -7.78 -25.15
N VAL A 52 10.11 -7.87 -24.83
CA VAL A 52 10.66 -7.71 -23.47
C VAL A 52 11.55 -6.47 -23.50
N TRP A 53 11.35 -5.53 -22.57
CA TRP A 53 12.21 -4.36 -22.48
C TRP A 53 13.57 -4.76 -21.88
N LEU A 54 14.65 -4.07 -22.26
CA LEU A 54 15.98 -4.32 -21.69
C LEU A 54 16.00 -4.25 -20.14
N ASP A 55 15.11 -3.41 -19.57
CA ASP A 55 14.91 -3.25 -18.13
C ASP A 55 14.16 -4.42 -17.45
N ASP A 56 13.69 -5.42 -18.22
CA ASP A 56 12.94 -6.59 -17.73
C ASP A 56 13.80 -7.86 -17.59
N LEU A 57 15.08 -7.81 -17.96
CA LEU A 57 16.03 -8.91 -17.80
C LEU A 57 16.48 -9.02 -16.34
N GLN A 58 16.26 -10.18 -15.72
CA GLN A 58 16.51 -10.39 -14.29
C GLN A 58 17.98 -10.70 -13.98
N THR A 59 18.79 -11.04 -15.00
CA THR A 59 20.22 -11.36 -14.86
C THR A 59 21.06 -10.75 -15.99
N PRO A 60 22.35 -10.43 -15.76
CA PRO A 60 23.26 -9.95 -16.80
C PRO A 60 23.62 -11.03 -17.85
N THR A 61 23.14 -12.26 -17.70
CA THR A 61 23.37 -13.41 -18.61
C THR A 61 22.28 -13.61 -19.66
N ASP A 62 21.16 -12.89 -19.58
CA ASP A 62 20.12 -12.96 -20.61
C ASP A 62 20.61 -12.27 -21.89
N GLN A 63 20.79 -13.04 -22.96
CA GLN A 63 21.37 -12.55 -24.22
C GLN A 63 20.56 -11.34 -24.76
N PRO A 64 21.18 -10.16 -24.97
CA PRO A 64 20.49 -8.92 -25.33
C PRO A 64 19.93 -8.88 -26.77
N PHE A 65 19.94 -10.02 -27.47
CA PHE A 65 19.45 -10.16 -28.83
C PHE A 65 18.85 -11.56 -29.02
N CYS A 66 17.66 -11.62 -29.63
CA CYS A 66 17.12 -12.86 -30.18
C CYS A 66 17.64 -12.99 -31.61
N VAL A 67 18.51 -13.97 -31.89
CA VAL A 67 18.77 -14.39 -33.26
C VAL A 67 17.73 -15.44 -33.61
N ASP A 68 16.74 -15.06 -34.43
CA ASP A 68 15.89 -16.07 -35.06
C ASP A 68 16.78 -16.92 -36.00
N ARG A 69 17.08 -18.14 -35.56
CA ARG A 69 17.85 -19.12 -36.34
C ARG A 69 16.95 -19.90 -37.31
N ARG A 70 15.64 -19.66 -37.33
CA ARG A 70 14.75 -20.27 -38.32
C ARG A 70 14.92 -19.50 -39.61
N ALA A 71 15.45 -20.17 -40.62
CA ALA A 71 15.46 -19.63 -41.96
C ALA A 71 14.01 -19.34 -42.37
N ASP A 72 13.74 -18.09 -42.77
CA ASP A 72 12.45 -17.72 -43.35
C ASP A 72 12.19 -18.63 -44.56
N ARG A 73 11.18 -19.50 -44.43
CA ARG A 73 10.82 -20.50 -45.44
C ARG A 73 10.56 -19.84 -46.80
N ALA A 74 10.02 -18.63 -46.83
CA ALA A 74 9.76 -17.91 -48.07
C ALA A 74 11.06 -17.48 -48.77
N ASN A 75 12.07 -17.04 -48.02
CA ASN A 75 13.37 -16.65 -48.59
C ASN A 75 14.14 -17.87 -49.14
N TRP A 76 13.94 -19.05 -48.53
CA TRP A 76 14.51 -20.31 -49.04
C TRP A 76 13.79 -20.78 -50.30
N GLU A 77 12.46 -20.70 -50.34
CA GLU A 77 11.63 -21.13 -51.47
C GLU A 77 11.85 -20.28 -52.72
N TYR A 78 11.99 -18.95 -52.56
CA TYR A 78 12.13 -18.03 -53.69
C TYR A 78 13.57 -17.59 -53.99
N LYS A 79 14.55 -18.16 -53.27
CA LYS A 79 16.00 -17.84 -53.35
C LYS A 79 16.31 -16.32 -53.40
N SER A 80 15.42 -15.50 -52.85
CA SER A 80 15.49 -14.04 -52.85
C SER A 80 14.46 -13.48 -51.86
N LEU A 81 14.73 -12.30 -51.33
CA LEU A 81 13.79 -11.57 -50.47
C LEU A 81 12.50 -11.24 -51.26
N TYR A 82 11.34 -11.40 -50.62
CA TYR A 82 10.05 -11.08 -51.24
C TYR A 82 10.05 -9.63 -51.77
N ARG A 83 9.87 -9.46 -53.07
CA ARG A 83 9.98 -8.16 -53.78
C ARG A 83 9.03 -7.07 -53.27
N GLY A 84 7.99 -7.44 -52.52
CA GLY A 84 7.07 -6.50 -51.86
C GLY A 84 7.60 -5.89 -50.58
N ASP A 85 8.58 -6.53 -49.94
CA ASP A 85 9.18 -6.09 -48.66
C ASP A 85 10.47 -5.28 -48.88
N ILE A 86 10.98 -5.25 -50.12
CA ILE A 86 12.11 -4.42 -50.51
C ILE A 86 11.60 -3.03 -50.88
N ALA A 87 11.94 -2.03 -50.07
CA ALA A 87 11.57 -0.65 -50.33
C ALA A 87 12.21 -0.16 -51.64
N ARG A 88 11.38 0.12 -52.67
CA ARG A 88 11.84 0.61 -53.97
C ARG A 88 12.09 2.11 -53.91
N TYR A 89 13.34 2.52 -54.13
CA TYR A 89 13.68 3.92 -54.36
C TYR A 89 14.62 4.06 -55.56
N LYS A 90 14.54 5.19 -56.26
CA LYS A 90 15.55 5.60 -57.24
C LYS A 90 16.31 6.80 -56.70
N ARG A 91 17.64 6.67 -56.62
CA ARG A 91 18.55 7.79 -56.34
C ARG A 91 18.79 8.56 -57.64
N LYS A 92 18.54 9.87 -57.62
CA LYS A 92 19.01 10.78 -58.69
C LYS A 92 20.40 11.30 -58.29
N GLY A 93 21.42 11.01 -59.10
CA GLY A 93 22.82 11.43 -58.93
C GLY A 93 23.80 10.27 -58.72
N SER A 94 25.07 10.44 -59.12
CA SER A 94 26.08 9.37 -59.29
C SER A 94 27.23 9.35 -58.27
N SER A 95 27.12 10.02 -57.11
CA SER A 95 28.20 10.03 -56.09
C SER A 95 27.97 9.00 -54.98
N SER A 96 29.04 8.30 -54.60
CA SER A 96 29.08 7.31 -53.50
C SER A 96 29.28 7.93 -52.11
N LEU A 97 29.47 9.25 -52.00
CA LEU A 97 29.71 9.96 -50.72
C LEU A 97 28.65 11.05 -50.49
N GLY A 98 27.55 10.70 -49.80
CA GLY A 98 26.55 11.64 -49.29
C GLY A 98 25.59 12.28 -50.33
N LEU A 99 24.41 12.71 -49.86
CA LEU A 99 23.40 13.41 -50.68
C LEU A 99 23.64 14.92 -50.66
N ASN A 100 23.95 15.51 -51.81
CA ASN A 100 23.97 16.97 -51.97
C ASN A 100 22.53 17.48 -52.19
N LEU A 101 22.01 18.24 -51.22
CA LEU A 101 20.61 18.71 -51.15
C LEU A 101 20.13 19.52 -52.37
N ARG A 102 21.03 20.07 -53.19
CA ARG A 102 20.66 20.85 -54.39
C ARG A 102 20.62 20.07 -55.69
N SER A 103 21.27 18.91 -55.77
CA SER A 103 21.43 18.14 -57.02
C SER A 103 21.02 16.67 -56.92
N GLN A 104 20.70 16.19 -55.71
CA GLN A 104 20.42 14.78 -55.45
C GLN A 104 19.11 14.62 -54.68
N ALA A 105 18.30 13.64 -55.10
CA ALA A 105 17.03 13.33 -54.47
C ALA A 105 16.78 11.82 -54.49
N VAL A 106 16.06 11.32 -53.49
CA VAL A 106 15.58 9.95 -53.43
C VAL A 106 14.09 9.97 -53.78
N SER A 107 13.72 9.46 -54.96
CA SER A 107 12.32 9.40 -55.37
C SER A 107 11.71 8.04 -55.06
N TRP A 108 10.63 8.05 -54.30
CA TRP A 108 9.84 6.87 -53.91
C TRP A 108 8.62 6.62 -54.82
N ALA A 109 8.47 7.39 -55.90
CA ALA A 109 7.33 7.30 -56.81
C ALA A 109 7.69 6.41 -58.02
N GLU A 110 6.90 5.37 -58.26
CA GLU A 110 6.92 4.64 -59.52
C GLU A 110 6.36 5.55 -60.62
N SER A 111 7.21 5.96 -61.55
CA SER A 111 6.82 6.73 -62.75
C SER A 111 6.23 5.77 -63.78
N GLY A 112 4.97 5.40 -63.59
CA GLY A 112 4.12 4.76 -64.60
C GLY A 112 2.96 5.67 -64.97
N PRO A 113 2.44 5.61 -66.21
CA PRO A 113 1.33 6.46 -66.65
C PRO A 113 0.06 6.13 -65.84
N GLU A 114 -0.62 7.18 -65.38
CA GLU A 114 -1.83 7.10 -64.56
C GLU A 114 -2.89 6.20 -65.21
N LYS A 115 -3.15 5.03 -64.59
CA LYS A 115 -4.37 4.26 -64.80
C LYS A 115 -5.29 4.44 -63.59
N LYS A 116 -6.56 4.71 -63.90
CA LYS A 116 -7.69 5.06 -63.03
C LYS A 116 -7.65 4.44 -61.63
N ARG A 117 -7.80 5.30 -60.62
CA ARG A 117 -8.01 4.96 -59.20
C ARG A 117 -9.32 4.19 -59.04
N VAL A 118 -9.23 2.95 -58.55
CA VAL A 118 -10.32 2.22 -57.90
C VAL A 118 -9.86 1.86 -56.49
N ASP A 119 -10.82 1.89 -55.56
CA ASP A 119 -10.71 1.95 -54.10
C ASP A 119 -9.50 1.35 -53.41
N ARG A 120 -8.84 2.19 -52.59
CA ARG A 120 -7.75 1.81 -51.67
C ARG A 120 -8.08 2.33 -50.26
N ARG A 121 -9.22 1.91 -49.71
CA ARG A 121 -9.66 2.29 -48.34
C ARG A 121 -9.49 1.19 -47.28
N GLN A 122 -8.92 0.03 -47.60
CA GLN A 122 -8.73 -1.06 -46.62
C GLN A 122 -7.34 -1.70 -46.68
N ARG A 123 -6.29 -0.99 -46.26
CA ARG A 123 -5.04 -1.63 -45.80
C ARG A 123 -4.56 -0.93 -44.52
N PRO A 124 -4.36 -1.64 -43.40
CA PRO A 124 -3.77 -1.05 -42.21
C PRO A 124 -2.30 -0.70 -42.49
N ASN A 125 -1.92 0.55 -42.21
CA ASN A 125 -0.53 1.00 -42.33
C ASN A 125 0.28 0.43 -41.17
N ARG A 126 1.12 -0.59 -41.44
CA ARG A 126 1.87 -1.31 -40.41
C ARG A 126 3.05 -0.54 -39.80
N TYR A 127 3.58 0.49 -40.47
CA TYR A 127 4.84 1.13 -40.02
C TYR A 127 4.84 2.66 -39.97
N PHE A 128 4.08 3.40 -40.80
CA PHE A 128 4.04 4.87 -40.72
C PHE A 128 2.69 5.43 -41.15
N SER A 129 2.23 6.48 -40.46
CA SER A 129 1.03 7.23 -40.87
C SER A 129 1.34 8.20 -42.03
N PRO A 130 0.36 8.50 -42.89
CA PRO A 130 0.52 9.51 -43.95
C PRO A 130 0.93 10.89 -43.40
N THR A 131 0.53 11.19 -42.17
CA THR A 131 0.81 12.44 -41.46
C THR A 131 2.27 12.56 -41.05
N VAL A 132 2.88 11.46 -40.56
CA VAL A 132 4.32 11.41 -40.23
C VAL A 132 5.18 11.57 -41.48
N ARG A 133 4.71 11.03 -42.61
CA ARG A 133 5.37 11.22 -43.92
C ARG A 133 5.36 12.68 -44.38
N GLN A 134 4.33 13.45 -44.01
CA GLN A 134 4.24 14.89 -44.34
C GLN A 134 5.16 15.74 -43.44
N LEU A 135 5.33 15.33 -42.18
CA LEU A 135 6.26 15.95 -41.22
C LEU A 135 7.73 15.73 -41.58
N LEU A 136 8.08 14.56 -42.14
CA LEU A 136 9.44 14.30 -42.65
C LEU A 136 9.78 15.09 -43.92
N MET A 137 8.79 15.69 -44.57
CA MET A 137 8.94 16.49 -45.79
C MET A 137 8.98 18.00 -45.51
N SER A 138 8.84 18.45 -44.26
CA SER A 138 8.97 19.86 -43.91
C SER A 138 10.44 20.23 -43.68
N ASP A 139 10.92 21.27 -44.35
CA ASP A 139 12.28 21.78 -44.25
C ASP A 139 12.60 22.27 -42.82
N GLY A 140 13.44 21.54 -42.10
CA GLY A 140 14.01 22.00 -40.84
C GLY A 140 15.06 23.09 -41.07
N LYS A 141 14.94 24.24 -40.38
CA LYS A 141 15.99 25.27 -40.37
C LYS A 141 17.23 24.75 -39.62
N PRO A 142 18.44 24.77 -40.21
CA PRO A 142 19.65 24.36 -39.51
C PRO A 142 20.11 25.46 -38.55
N THR A 143 20.17 25.16 -37.25
CA THR A 143 20.91 25.94 -36.26
C THR A 143 22.36 25.41 -36.21
N LEU A 144 23.32 26.21 -36.68
CA LEU A 144 24.75 25.93 -36.50
C LEU A 144 25.24 26.54 -35.17
N PRO A 145 26.09 25.85 -34.40
CA PRO A 145 26.74 26.44 -33.24
C PRO A 145 27.83 27.45 -33.66
N ARG A 146 27.97 28.53 -32.88
CA ARG A 146 28.95 29.61 -33.08
C ARG A 146 30.39 29.08 -32.85
N PRO A 147 31.37 29.42 -33.70
CA PRO A 147 32.75 28.98 -33.50
C PRO A 147 33.43 29.75 -32.35
N PRO A 148 34.38 29.13 -31.63
CA PRO A 148 35.23 29.82 -30.65
C PRO A 148 36.27 30.71 -31.35
N PRO A 149 36.82 31.74 -30.66
CA PRO A 149 37.79 32.66 -31.25
C PRO A 149 39.13 31.97 -31.50
N GLU A 150 39.75 32.36 -32.61
CA GLU A 150 41.03 31.89 -33.14
C GLU A 150 42.17 32.15 -32.16
N ASP A 151 43.06 31.16 -31.97
CA ASP A 151 44.48 31.38 -32.23
C ASP A 151 45.27 30.05 -32.28
N THR A 152 46.25 30.02 -33.19
CA THR A 152 47.32 29.03 -33.42
C THR A 152 47.02 27.72 -34.16
N THR A 153 47.04 27.83 -35.50
CA THR A 153 47.73 26.97 -36.47
C THR A 153 47.62 25.45 -36.30
N THR A 154 46.67 24.83 -37.01
CA THR A 154 46.86 23.47 -37.50
C THR A 154 46.12 23.26 -38.83
N THR A 155 46.85 22.67 -39.75
CA THR A 155 46.56 22.28 -41.12
C THR A 155 45.10 21.91 -41.40
N THR A 156 44.55 22.47 -42.48
CA THR A 156 43.24 22.14 -43.04
C THR A 156 43.09 20.64 -43.31
N LEU A 157 42.45 19.91 -42.40
CA LEU A 157 41.97 18.55 -42.64
C LEU A 157 40.55 18.61 -43.23
N PRO A 158 40.23 17.85 -44.29
CA PRO A 158 38.92 17.88 -44.94
C PRO A 158 37.84 17.08 -44.17
N PHE A 159 38.07 16.76 -42.90
CA PHE A 159 37.14 15.96 -42.08
C PHE A 159 37.14 16.45 -40.63
N ILE A 160 36.03 16.21 -39.93
CA ILE A 160 35.87 16.48 -38.49
C ILE A 160 36.48 15.28 -37.74
N PRO A 161 37.51 15.47 -36.89
CA PRO A 161 38.02 14.39 -36.07
C PRO A 161 36.99 14.03 -34.99
N VAL A 162 36.55 12.78 -34.97
CA VAL A 162 35.72 12.22 -33.91
C VAL A 162 36.66 11.83 -32.76
N PRO A 163 36.41 12.25 -31.50
CA PRO A 163 37.19 11.77 -30.37
C PRO A 163 37.03 10.25 -30.26
N SER A 164 38.14 9.53 -30.18
CA SER A 164 38.14 8.12 -29.86
C SER A 164 37.36 7.89 -28.56
N CYS A 165 36.38 6.98 -28.61
CA CYS A 165 35.60 6.55 -27.47
C CYS A 165 36.53 6.23 -26.29
N LEU A 166 36.33 6.95 -25.18
CA LEU A 166 36.88 6.60 -23.88
C LEU A 166 36.14 5.35 -23.39
N GLU A 167 36.63 4.17 -23.78
CA GLU A 167 36.39 2.96 -23.00
C GLU A 167 37.28 3.03 -21.76
N GLY A 168 36.63 2.95 -20.60
CA GLY A 168 37.25 3.11 -19.30
C GLY A 168 38.30 2.05 -19.03
N GLU A 169 39.38 2.52 -18.41
CA GLU A 169 40.47 1.73 -17.87
C GLU A 169 39.93 0.70 -16.85
N ALA A 170 40.08 -0.58 -17.20
CA ALA A 170 40.18 -1.66 -16.22
C ALA A 170 41.50 -2.38 -16.50
N GLU A 171 42.41 -2.28 -15.53
CA GLU A 171 43.75 -2.85 -15.56
C GLU A 171 43.72 -4.38 -15.71
N GLY A 172 44.66 -4.92 -16.51
CA GLY A 172 45.15 -6.29 -16.35
C GLY A 172 45.30 -7.08 -17.64
N GLY A 173 46.54 -7.26 -18.09
CA GLY A 173 46.93 -8.35 -18.99
C GLY A 173 47.34 -7.92 -20.39
N GLY A 174 48.64 -7.88 -20.65
CA GLY A 174 49.18 -7.53 -21.96
C GLY A 174 48.79 -8.50 -23.07
N SER A 175 48.40 -7.95 -24.22
CA SER A 175 48.57 -8.62 -25.52
C SER A 175 48.62 -7.59 -26.64
N ALA A 176 49.38 -7.94 -27.66
CA ALA A 176 49.96 -7.07 -28.68
C ALA A 176 48.95 -6.18 -29.42
N LYS A 177 49.32 -4.90 -29.60
CA LYS A 177 48.81 -4.07 -30.70
C LYS A 177 49.04 -4.86 -32.00
N GLY A 178 47.96 -5.30 -32.65
CA GLY A 178 48.03 -6.01 -33.92
C GLY A 178 48.72 -5.15 -34.97
N GLN A 179 49.97 -5.47 -35.31
CA GLN A 179 50.63 -4.97 -36.52
C GLN A 179 49.77 -5.36 -37.72
N GLY A 180 49.33 -4.38 -38.50
CA GLY A 180 48.60 -4.61 -39.74
C GLY A 180 49.39 -5.55 -40.65
N SER A 181 48.90 -6.77 -40.81
CA SER A 181 49.38 -7.70 -41.84
C SER A 181 48.79 -7.28 -43.18
N TRP A 182 49.49 -7.56 -44.27
CA TRP A 182 49.00 -7.35 -45.65
C TRP A 182 47.61 -7.99 -45.90
N VAL A 183 47.26 -9.00 -45.10
CA VAL A 183 46.00 -9.76 -45.18
C VAL A 183 44.92 -9.26 -44.20
N ASN A 184 45.28 -8.40 -43.24
CA ASN A 184 44.33 -7.70 -42.37
C ASN A 184 44.74 -6.23 -42.21
N PRO A 185 44.73 -5.44 -43.31
CA PRO A 185 45.30 -4.09 -43.32
C PRO A 185 44.53 -3.09 -42.44
N LEU A 186 43.29 -3.44 -42.06
CA LEU A 186 42.41 -2.61 -41.23
C LEU A 186 42.26 -3.13 -39.79
N GLY A 187 42.87 -4.27 -39.45
CA GLY A 187 42.77 -4.87 -38.12
C GLY A 187 41.36 -5.37 -37.74
N VAL A 188 40.47 -5.54 -38.71
CA VAL A 188 39.05 -5.87 -38.49
C VAL A 188 38.83 -7.37 -38.34
N TYR A 189 39.69 -8.20 -38.94
CA TYR A 189 39.59 -9.65 -38.80
C TYR A 189 40.19 -10.12 -37.47
N ASP A 190 39.52 -11.08 -36.82
CA ASP A 190 40.08 -11.79 -35.68
C ASP A 190 41.28 -12.66 -36.11
N SER A 191 42.04 -13.15 -35.13
CA SER A 191 43.27 -13.91 -35.39
C SER A 191 43.00 -15.20 -36.20
N SER A 192 41.86 -15.84 -35.95
CA SER A 192 41.35 -17.01 -36.69
C SER A 192 41.13 -16.72 -38.16
N THR A 193 40.38 -15.65 -38.48
CA THR A 193 40.04 -15.28 -39.85
C THR A 193 41.26 -14.80 -40.62
N SER A 194 42.16 -14.08 -39.97
CA SER A 194 43.41 -13.62 -40.60
C SER A 194 44.40 -14.76 -40.89
N LEU A 195 44.45 -15.82 -40.07
CA LEU A 195 45.23 -17.03 -40.34
C LEU A 195 44.60 -17.89 -41.45
N TRP A 196 43.28 -17.95 -41.53
CA TRP A 196 42.56 -18.63 -42.61
C TRP A 196 42.81 -17.96 -43.97
N LEU A 197 42.71 -16.63 -44.04
CA LEU A 197 42.98 -15.85 -45.25
C LEU A 197 44.45 -15.94 -45.72
N GLN A 198 45.38 -16.24 -44.80
CA GLN A 198 46.79 -16.50 -45.11
C GLN A 198 47.06 -17.95 -45.56
N GLY A 199 46.04 -18.79 -45.72
CA GLY A 199 46.19 -20.19 -46.08
C GLY A 199 46.82 -21.06 -44.99
N LYS A 200 46.89 -20.55 -43.74
CA LYS A 200 47.43 -21.24 -42.55
C LYS A 200 46.34 -21.65 -41.57
N GLY A 201 45.06 -21.61 -41.99
CA GLY A 201 43.94 -22.12 -41.19
C GLY A 201 44.09 -23.63 -41.01
N LYS A 202 44.10 -24.10 -39.75
CA LYS A 202 44.13 -25.54 -39.44
C LYS A 202 42.98 -26.25 -40.17
N ALA A 203 43.32 -27.18 -41.06
CA ALA A 203 42.37 -28.16 -41.54
C ALA A 203 42.01 -29.06 -40.34
N GLU A 204 40.77 -29.00 -39.89
CA GLU A 204 40.24 -30.02 -38.99
C GLU A 204 40.26 -31.35 -39.74
N HIS A 205 41.09 -32.31 -39.29
CA HIS A 205 40.73 -33.73 -39.14
C HIS A 205 41.87 -34.47 -38.39
N GLY A 206 41.52 -34.97 -37.19
CA GLY A 206 42.04 -36.22 -36.63
C GLY A 206 43.38 -36.21 -35.88
N LYS A 207 43.34 -36.04 -34.55
CA LYS A 207 43.69 -37.06 -33.53
C LYS A 207 43.85 -36.43 -32.15
N ALA A 208 43.47 -37.22 -31.15
CA ALA A 208 43.41 -36.91 -29.74
C ALA A 208 44.71 -36.33 -29.17
N GLU A 209 44.57 -35.25 -28.40
CA GLU A 209 45.25 -35.03 -27.11
C GLU A 209 44.57 -33.84 -26.41
N GLU A 210 44.39 -34.00 -25.10
CA GLU A 210 43.63 -33.22 -24.11
C GLU A 210 43.30 -31.75 -24.44
N GLN A 211 41.99 -31.45 -24.49
CA GLN A 211 41.48 -30.08 -24.50
C GLN A 211 41.43 -29.51 -23.06
N PRO A 212 41.67 -28.20 -22.86
CA PRO A 212 41.25 -27.52 -21.65
C PRO A 212 39.72 -27.44 -21.62
N SER A 213 39.13 -27.82 -20.49
CA SER A 213 37.69 -27.91 -20.25
C SER A 213 36.92 -26.66 -20.68
N THR A 214 35.73 -26.87 -21.24
CA THR A 214 34.84 -25.76 -21.60
C THR A 214 34.44 -24.98 -20.33
N PRO A 215 34.15 -23.65 -20.40
CA PRO A 215 33.68 -22.88 -19.23
C PRO A 215 32.38 -23.44 -18.61
N ARG A 216 31.65 -24.30 -19.35
CA ARG A 216 30.44 -24.97 -18.90
C ARG A 216 30.74 -26.15 -17.97
N ASP A 217 31.83 -26.88 -18.21
CA ASP A 217 32.26 -27.99 -17.35
C ASP A 217 32.83 -27.45 -16.02
N ASN A 218 33.53 -26.32 -16.06
CA ASN A 218 34.08 -25.68 -14.86
C ASN A 218 32.97 -25.23 -13.89
N ALA A 219 31.84 -24.72 -14.38
CA ALA A 219 30.71 -24.32 -13.52
C ALA A 219 30.03 -25.53 -12.86
N ALA A 220 29.91 -26.66 -13.58
CA ALA A 220 29.37 -27.90 -13.03
C ALA A 220 30.29 -28.54 -11.99
N ILE A 221 31.61 -28.50 -12.22
CA ILE A 221 32.64 -28.95 -11.28
C ILE A 221 32.60 -28.10 -10.00
N MET A 222 32.55 -26.77 -10.12
CA MET A 222 32.47 -25.85 -8.98
C MET A 222 31.20 -26.06 -8.13
N LEU A 223 30.05 -26.36 -8.77
CA LEU A 223 28.82 -26.71 -8.06
C LEU A 223 28.95 -28.06 -7.34
N ALA A 224 29.56 -29.06 -7.97
CA ALA A 224 29.80 -30.37 -7.36
C ALA A 224 30.77 -30.30 -6.16
N GLU A 225 31.84 -29.51 -6.26
CA GLU A 225 32.77 -29.23 -5.16
C GLU A 225 32.06 -28.57 -3.97
N ARG A 226 31.18 -27.59 -4.21
CA ARG A 226 30.36 -26.98 -3.15
C ARG A 226 29.38 -27.98 -2.52
N VAL A 227 28.74 -28.85 -3.30
CA VAL A 227 27.91 -29.96 -2.76
C VAL A 227 28.75 -30.88 -1.87
N GLU A 228 29.98 -31.21 -2.28
CA GLU A 228 30.87 -32.06 -1.49
C GLU A 228 31.29 -31.38 -0.18
N ASP A 229 31.59 -30.08 -0.23
CA ASP A 229 31.93 -29.28 0.96
C ASP A 229 30.77 -29.19 1.96
N PHE A 230 29.54 -28.94 1.50
CA PHE A 230 28.36 -29.02 2.37
C PHE A 230 28.21 -30.40 3.00
N ASN A 231 28.34 -31.47 2.22
CA ASN A 231 28.27 -32.84 2.74
C ASN A 231 29.42 -33.15 3.71
N ARG A 232 30.62 -32.58 3.51
CA ARG A 232 31.78 -32.72 4.41
C ARG A 232 31.49 -32.06 5.75
N ARG A 233 31.09 -30.78 5.75
CA ARG A 233 30.75 -30.01 6.95
C ARG A 233 29.60 -30.65 7.73
N LEU A 234 28.57 -31.15 7.04
CA LEU A 234 27.43 -31.82 7.68
C LEU A 234 27.78 -33.21 8.24
N ARG A 235 28.81 -33.88 7.71
CA ARG A 235 29.37 -35.11 8.32
C ARG A 235 30.20 -34.80 9.57
N GLU A 236 30.98 -33.72 9.53
CA GLU A 236 31.86 -33.31 10.64
C GLU A 236 31.07 -32.69 11.81
N THR A 237 30.05 -31.88 11.52
CA THR A 237 29.18 -31.24 12.52
C THR A 237 27.70 -31.43 12.16
N PRO A 238 27.10 -32.61 12.43
CA PRO A 238 25.69 -32.89 12.10
C PRO A 238 24.69 -32.04 12.87
N THR A 239 25.10 -31.42 13.98
CA THR A 239 24.25 -30.60 14.86
C THR A 239 24.11 -29.15 14.40
N ASP A 240 24.82 -28.72 13.35
CA ASP A 240 24.77 -27.35 12.84
C ASP A 240 23.54 -27.13 11.95
N THR A 241 22.48 -26.58 12.54
CA THR A 241 21.21 -26.29 11.88
C THR A 241 21.32 -25.28 10.75
N HIS A 242 22.25 -24.32 10.83
CA HIS A 242 22.41 -23.27 9.83
C HIS A 242 23.02 -23.82 8.54
N THR A 243 24.02 -24.70 8.65
CA THR A 243 24.62 -25.37 7.49
C THR A 243 23.60 -26.28 6.77
N TRP A 244 22.71 -26.95 7.51
CA TRP A 244 21.61 -27.71 6.91
C TRP A 244 20.66 -26.81 6.08
N LEU A 245 20.26 -25.66 6.63
CA LEU A 245 19.39 -24.70 5.94
C LEU A 245 20.07 -24.10 4.70
N GLN A 246 21.34 -23.74 4.79
CA GLN A 246 22.10 -23.27 3.62
C GLN A 246 22.20 -24.33 2.53
N PHE A 247 22.38 -25.60 2.91
CA PHE A 247 22.42 -26.69 1.93
C PHE A 247 21.09 -26.90 1.22
N VAL A 248 19.96 -26.69 1.91
CA VAL A 248 18.62 -26.69 1.30
C VAL A 248 18.46 -25.53 0.31
N LEU A 249 18.85 -24.31 0.67
CA LEU A 249 18.79 -23.15 -0.22
C LEU A 249 19.71 -23.32 -1.44
N PHE A 250 20.88 -23.92 -1.25
CA PHE A 250 21.83 -24.19 -2.33
C PHE A 250 21.25 -25.12 -3.41
N GLN A 251 20.29 -26.00 -3.09
CA GLN A 251 19.63 -26.82 -4.11
C GLN A 251 18.86 -26.00 -5.15
N ASP A 252 18.41 -24.78 -4.82
CA ASP A 252 17.79 -23.88 -5.82
C ASP A 252 18.81 -23.35 -6.82
N GLU A 253 20.05 -23.07 -6.37
CA GLU A 253 21.15 -22.67 -7.26
C GLU A 253 21.53 -23.81 -8.21
N VAL A 254 21.56 -25.04 -7.70
CA VAL A 254 21.86 -26.25 -8.50
C VAL A 254 20.76 -26.55 -9.51
N ALA A 255 19.49 -26.39 -9.14
CA ALA A 255 18.35 -26.59 -10.03
C ALA A 255 18.19 -25.49 -11.10
N GLY A 256 18.66 -24.27 -10.79
CA GLY A 256 18.67 -23.13 -11.72
C GLY A 256 19.83 -23.15 -12.74
N ALA A 257 20.84 -24.00 -12.54
CA ALA A 257 21.94 -24.16 -13.49
C ALA A 257 21.46 -24.87 -14.78
N PRO A 258 21.87 -24.41 -15.99
CA PRO A 258 21.46 -25.04 -17.25
C PRO A 258 21.95 -26.49 -17.33
N GLY A 259 21.03 -27.43 -17.09
CA GLY A 259 21.32 -28.85 -16.87
C GLY A 259 22.17 -29.54 -17.93
N VAL A 260 23.08 -30.39 -17.47
CA VAL A 260 24.09 -31.18 -18.21
C VAL A 260 23.51 -32.49 -18.80
N PHE A 261 22.24 -32.83 -18.54
CA PHE A 261 21.61 -34.05 -19.05
C PHE A 261 20.22 -33.75 -19.60
N ALA A 262 20.12 -33.53 -20.91
CA ALA A 262 18.86 -33.15 -21.53
C ALA A 262 18.77 -33.45 -23.02
N ASP A 263 18.35 -34.68 -23.38
CA ASP A 263 17.86 -34.98 -24.71
C ASP A 263 16.59 -34.16 -25.05
N ILE A 264 16.40 -33.93 -26.35
CA ILE A 264 15.65 -32.81 -26.96
C ILE A 264 14.14 -33.09 -27.18
N SER A 265 13.55 -34.16 -26.64
CA SER A 265 12.26 -34.66 -27.18
C SER A 265 11.01 -34.69 -26.29
N GLU A 266 10.81 -33.78 -25.31
CA GLU A 266 9.49 -33.65 -24.60
C GLU A 266 9.11 -32.21 -24.21
N ASN A 267 7.80 -31.94 -24.13
CA ASN A 267 7.14 -30.66 -23.79
C ASN A 267 7.80 -29.92 -22.61
N GLU A 268 8.26 -28.67 -22.83
CA GLU A 268 9.00 -27.85 -21.85
C GLU A 268 8.24 -27.59 -20.53
N SER A 269 6.91 -27.47 -20.59
CA SER A 269 6.07 -27.18 -19.41
C SER A 269 5.97 -28.36 -18.42
N GLU A 270 5.83 -29.59 -18.93
CA GLU A 270 5.80 -30.78 -18.07
C GLU A 270 7.17 -31.10 -17.48
N ARG A 271 8.23 -30.91 -18.28
CA ARG A 271 9.61 -31.11 -17.86
C ARG A 271 10.00 -30.19 -16.71
N ARG A 272 9.60 -28.91 -16.77
CA ARG A 272 9.83 -27.93 -15.70
C ARG A 272 9.09 -28.27 -14.40
N LYS A 273 7.86 -28.82 -14.49
CA LYS A 273 7.11 -29.29 -13.32
C LYS A 273 7.75 -30.51 -12.66
N ARG A 274 8.21 -31.48 -13.46
CA ARG A 274 8.92 -32.67 -12.95
C ARG A 274 10.27 -32.32 -12.32
N SER A 275 11.02 -31.36 -12.89
CA SER A 275 12.30 -30.92 -12.32
C SER A 275 12.14 -30.15 -11.00
N VAL A 276 11.10 -29.32 -10.87
CA VAL A 276 10.79 -28.60 -9.62
C VAL A 276 10.36 -29.59 -8.54
N ARG A 277 9.46 -30.53 -8.84
CA ARG A 277 9.05 -31.58 -7.90
C ARG A 277 10.24 -32.43 -7.42
N ALA A 278 11.10 -32.88 -8.34
CA ALA A 278 12.31 -33.64 -7.97
C ALA A 278 13.28 -32.83 -7.10
N THR A 279 13.35 -31.51 -7.29
CA THR A 279 14.17 -30.62 -6.44
C THR A 279 13.58 -30.49 -5.04
N LEU A 280 12.25 -30.36 -4.93
CA LEU A 280 11.56 -30.33 -3.64
C LEU A 280 11.72 -31.65 -2.88
N GLU A 281 11.57 -32.79 -3.56
CA GLU A 281 11.77 -34.12 -2.96
C GLU A 281 13.21 -34.28 -2.42
N LYS A 282 14.23 -33.82 -3.15
CA LYS A 282 15.61 -33.79 -2.66
C LYS A 282 15.79 -32.92 -1.43
N LYS A 283 15.21 -31.71 -1.42
CA LYS A 283 15.26 -30.81 -0.28
C LYS A 283 14.58 -31.39 0.96
N VAL A 284 13.42 -32.04 0.78
CA VAL A 284 12.73 -32.74 1.87
C VAL A 284 13.58 -33.89 2.41
N ALA A 285 14.23 -34.69 1.55
CA ALA A 285 15.13 -35.75 2.01
C ALA A 285 16.33 -35.21 2.82
N ILE A 286 16.88 -34.06 2.42
CA ILE A 286 17.94 -33.37 3.19
C ILE A 286 17.39 -32.94 4.56
N LEU A 287 16.18 -32.38 4.61
CA LEU A 287 15.54 -31.95 5.85
C LEU A 287 15.12 -33.11 6.76
N ASP A 288 14.68 -34.25 6.20
CA ASP A 288 14.41 -35.47 6.97
C ASP A 288 15.67 -35.89 7.72
N ARG A 289 16.81 -35.94 7.02
CA ARG A 289 18.11 -36.24 7.62
C ARG A 289 18.55 -35.17 8.64
N ALA A 290 18.26 -33.89 8.38
CA ALA A 290 18.57 -32.81 9.30
C ALA A 290 17.75 -32.91 10.60
N VAL A 291 16.47 -33.24 10.50
CA VAL A 291 15.54 -33.40 11.64
C VAL A 291 15.86 -34.66 12.45
N GLU A 292 16.28 -35.75 11.81
CA GLU A 292 16.77 -36.96 12.49
C GLU A 292 17.99 -36.67 13.38
N ASN A 293 18.94 -35.85 12.88
CA ASN A 293 20.13 -35.46 13.64
C ASN A 293 19.85 -34.34 14.65
N ASN A 294 18.79 -33.55 14.46
CA ASN A 294 18.43 -32.39 15.29
C ASN A 294 16.94 -32.41 15.71
N PRO A 295 16.51 -33.38 16.52
CA PRO A 295 15.10 -33.60 16.83
C PRO A 295 14.44 -32.48 17.64
N SER A 296 15.21 -31.63 18.33
CA SER A 296 14.69 -30.49 19.10
C SER A 296 14.59 -29.19 18.31
N CYS A 297 15.13 -29.12 17.09
CA CYS A 297 15.13 -27.90 16.29
C CYS A 297 13.76 -27.66 15.63
N VAL A 298 13.07 -26.59 16.04
CA VAL A 298 11.76 -26.21 15.48
C VAL A 298 11.90 -25.62 14.07
N GLU A 299 12.97 -24.89 13.80
CA GLU A 299 13.18 -24.21 12.51
C GLU A 299 13.31 -25.20 11.34
N LEU A 300 14.10 -26.27 11.50
CA LEU A 300 14.23 -27.33 10.50
C LEU A 300 12.89 -28.04 10.22
N LYS A 301 12.10 -28.29 11.28
CA LYS A 301 10.77 -28.89 11.13
C LYS A 301 9.79 -27.95 10.42
N LEU A 302 9.88 -26.65 10.66
CA LEU A 302 9.05 -25.64 9.98
C LEU A 302 9.38 -25.52 8.49
N GLU A 303 10.67 -25.48 8.13
CA GLU A 303 11.09 -25.48 6.74
C GLU A 303 10.70 -26.78 6.03
N ARG A 304 10.76 -27.92 6.73
CA ARG A 304 10.26 -29.20 6.21
C ARG A 304 8.77 -29.13 5.91
N LEU A 305 7.95 -28.65 6.85
CA LEU A 305 6.51 -28.50 6.64
C LEU A 305 6.17 -27.53 5.50
N ARG A 306 6.97 -26.46 5.34
CA ARG A 306 6.84 -25.52 4.22
C ARG A 306 7.03 -26.21 2.87
N LEU A 307 8.08 -27.01 2.71
CA LEU A 307 8.34 -27.73 1.45
C LEU A 307 7.35 -28.88 1.20
N CYS A 308 6.93 -29.57 2.26
CA CYS A 308 5.94 -30.63 2.16
C CYS A 308 4.54 -30.14 1.76
N ARG A 309 4.25 -28.84 1.84
CA ARG A 309 2.98 -28.24 1.38
C ARG A 309 2.65 -28.58 -0.07
N GLU A 310 3.65 -28.63 -0.94
CA GLU A 310 3.45 -28.91 -2.37
C GLU A 310 3.46 -30.42 -2.70
N LEU A 311 3.94 -31.26 -1.79
CA LEU A 311 4.18 -32.69 -2.03
C LEU A 311 3.19 -33.62 -1.32
N TRP A 312 2.66 -33.20 -0.16
CA TRP A 312 1.85 -34.04 0.71
C TRP A 312 0.37 -33.68 0.65
N GLU A 313 -0.48 -34.69 0.91
CA GLU A 313 -1.91 -34.48 1.10
C GLU A 313 -2.19 -33.57 2.31
N PRO A 314 -3.19 -32.66 2.23
CA PRO A 314 -3.49 -31.70 3.30
C PRO A 314 -3.73 -32.36 4.67
N ALA A 315 -4.33 -33.54 4.70
CA ALA A 315 -4.60 -34.29 5.93
C ALA A 315 -3.32 -34.79 6.62
N ALA A 316 -2.32 -35.22 5.85
CA ALA A 316 -1.03 -35.67 6.39
C ALA A 316 -0.25 -34.48 6.96
N LEU A 317 -0.24 -33.36 6.24
CA LEU A 317 0.40 -32.12 6.67
C LEU A 317 -0.23 -31.59 7.97
N LEU A 318 -1.56 -31.58 8.05
CA LEU A 318 -2.30 -31.19 9.25
C LEU A 318 -1.93 -32.07 10.47
N LYS A 319 -1.72 -33.37 10.26
CA LYS A 319 -1.31 -34.29 11.33
C LYS A 319 0.07 -33.93 11.88
N GLU A 320 1.03 -33.64 11.01
CA GLU A 320 2.38 -33.22 11.44
C GLU A 320 2.40 -31.85 12.11
N TRP A 321 1.60 -30.89 11.62
CA TRP A 321 1.40 -29.60 12.31
C TRP A 321 0.85 -29.78 13.73
N LYS A 322 -0.19 -30.58 13.89
CA LYS A 322 -0.78 -30.89 15.20
C LYS A 322 0.25 -31.54 16.15
N LYS A 323 1.07 -32.47 15.65
CA LYS A 323 2.18 -33.05 16.43
C LYS A 323 3.19 -32.00 16.87
N LEU A 324 3.60 -31.12 15.96
CA LEU A 324 4.62 -30.10 16.24
C LEU A 324 4.15 -29.11 17.31
N VAL A 325 2.90 -28.64 17.20
CA VAL A 325 2.29 -27.73 18.18
C VAL A 325 2.09 -28.42 19.52
N PHE A 326 1.71 -29.70 19.53
CA PHE A 326 1.59 -30.50 20.75
C PHE A 326 2.93 -30.68 21.49
N LEU A 327 4.04 -30.79 20.76
CA LEU A 327 5.39 -30.89 21.33
C LEU A 327 5.94 -29.57 21.88
N HIS A 328 5.47 -28.43 21.36
CA HIS A 328 5.93 -27.11 21.75
C HIS A 328 4.76 -26.13 22.02
N PRO A 329 3.89 -26.44 23.00
CA PRO A 329 2.67 -25.68 23.26
C PRO A 329 2.94 -24.27 23.80
N ASN A 330 4.13 -24.03 24.38
CA ASN A 330 4.55 -22.73 24.92
C ASN A 330 5.11 -21.77 23.85
N SER A 331 5.32 -22.22 22.60
CA SER A 331 5.87 -21.39 21.52
C SER A 331 4.78 -20.62 20.77
N ALA A 332 4.50 -19.39 21.19
CA ALA A 332 3.54 -18.51 20.52
C ALA A 332 3.89 -18.23 19.03
N PRO A 333 5.17 -18.04 18.62
CA PRO A 333 5.53 -17.90 17.20
C PRO A 333 5.17 -19.15 16.37
N LEU A 334 5.32 -20.35 16.93
CA LEU A 334 4.93 -21.60 16.28
C LEU A 334 3.41 -21.68 16.09
N TRP A 335 2.64 -21.33 17.13
CA TRP A 335 1.19 -21.22 17.04
C TRP A 335 0.74 -20.27 15.93
N ARG A 336 1.41 -19.12 15.75
CA ARG A 336 1.09 -18.18 14.67
C ARG A 336 1.31 -18.76 13.28
N LYS A 337 2.39 -19.52 13.07
CA LYS A 337 2.63 -20.24 11.81
C LYS A 337 1.57 -21.31 11.57
N TYR A 338 1.16 -22.04 12.61
CA TYR A 338 0.09 -23.02 12.51
C TYR A 338 -1.28 -22.38 12.24
N LEU A 339 -1.60 -21.25 12.87
CA LEU A 339 -2.82 -20.48 12.63
C LEU A 339 -2.86 -19.96 11.19
N LEU A 340 -1.74 -19.44 10.68
CA LEU A 340 -1.62 -19.04 9.27
C LEU A 340 -1.84 -20.23 8.33
N PHE A 341 -1.28 -21.40 8.64
CA PHE A 341 -1.53 -22.63 7.89
C PHE A 341 -3.03 -22.98 7.88
N MET A 342 -3.68 -23.01 9.05
CA MET A 342 -5.12 -23.32 9.16
C MET A 342 -6.01 -22.32 8.41
N GLN A 343 -5.62 -21.04 8.39
CA GLN A 343 -6.32 -19.99 7.65
C GLN A 343 -6.14 -20.12 6.13
N SER A 344 -4.95 -20.49 5.67
CA SER A 344 -4.58 -20.41 4.25
C SER A 344 -4.90 -21.64 3.42
N HIS A 345 -5.34 -22.77 3.99
CA HIS A 345 -5.54 -24.01 3.22
C HIS A 345 -7.02 -24.28 2.93
N PHE A 346 -7.48 -23.93 1.73
CA PHE A 346 -8.90 -23.99 1.30
C PHE A 346 -9.61 -25.31 1.61
N SER A 347 -8.95 -26.45 1.37
CA SER A 347 -9.55 -27.78 1.53
C SER A 347 -9.89 -28.12 2.99
N THR A 348 -9.10 -27.62 3.93
CA THR A 348 -9.30 -27.85 5.37
C THR A 348 -9.93 -26.67 6.09
N PHE A 349 -10.05 -25.54 5.40
CA PHE A 349 -10.54 -24.28 5.95
C PHE A 349 -12.06 -24.31 6.19
N SER A 350 -12.45 -23.82 7.35
CA SER A 350 -13.78 -23.29 7.65
C SER A 350 -13.63 -22.28 8.78
N VAL A 351 -14.52 -21.28 8.87
CA VAL A 351 -14.40 -20.24 9.90
C VAL A 351 -14.46 -20.82 11.31
N SER A 352 -15.37 -21.75 11.57
CA SER A 352 -15.56 -22.40 12.88
C SER A 352 -14.32 -23.18 13.32
N LYS A 353 -13.72 -23.97 12.42
CA LYS A 353 -12.50 -24.75 12.68
C LYS A 353 -11.33 -23.85 13.03
N VAL A 354 -11.11 -22.79 12.25
CA VAL A 354 -10.03 -21.84 12.50
C VAL A 354 -10.25 -21.10 13.82
N ASN A 355 -11.47 -20.61 14.08
CA ASN A 355 -11.81 -19.94 15.34
C ASN A 355 -11.59 -20.86 16.55
N THR A 356 -11.95 -22.14 16.44
CA THR A 356 -11.68 -23.15 17.46
C THR A 356 -10.18 -23.33 17.71
N VAL A 357 -9.33 -23.26 16.67
CA VAL A 357 -7.87 -23.34 16.83
C VAL A 357 -7.32 -22.09 17.51
N TYR A 358 -7.85 -20.89 17.23
CA TYR A 358 -7.52 -19.67 17.99
C TYR A 358 -7.83 -19.84 19.48
N GLY A 359 -9.05 -20.27 19.83
CA GLY A 359 -9.43 -20.53 21.23
C GLY A 359 -8.54 -21.57 21.89
N LYS A 360 -8.22 -22.69 21.21
CA LYS A 360 -7.27 -23.69 21.72
C LYS A 360 -5.88 -23.14 21.93
N CYS A 361 -5.38 -22.30 21.02
CA CYS A 361 -4.09 -21.64 21.14
C CYS A 361 -4.05 -20.74 22.39
N LEU A 362 -5.03 -19.83 22.53
CA LEU A 362 -5.08 -18.85 23.61
C LEU A 362 -5.26 -19.51 24.97
N SER A 363 -6.18 -20.47 25.11
CA SER A 363 -6.37 -21.25 26.34
C SER A 363 -5.13 -22.07 26.72
N THR A 364 -4.42 -22.66 25.74
CA THR A 364 -3.17 -23.40 26.00
C THR A 364 -2.07 -22.45 26.50
N LEU A 365 -1.89 -21.30 25.85
CA LEU A 365 -0.91 -20.30 26.28
C LEU A 365 -1.27 -19.68 27.64
N ALA A 366 -2.55 -19.47 27.93
CA ALA A 366 -3.02 -19.04 29.24
C ALA A 366 -2.70 -20.08 30.33
N ALA A 367 -2.87 -21.37 30.04
CA ALA A 367 -2.48 -22.44 30.97
C ALA A 367 -0.95 -22.50 31.23
N VAL A 368 -0.13 -22.15 30.22
CA VAL A 368 1.32 -21.96 30.41
C VAL A 368 1.59 -20.72 31.29
N GLN A 369 0.92 -19.60 31.03
CA GLN A 369 1.08 -18.34 31.76
C GLN A 369 0.68 -18.47 33.24
N ASP A 370 -0.35 -19.26 33.54
CA ASP A 370 -0.81 -19.53 34.90
C ASP A 370 0.05 -20.57 35.64
N GLY A 371 1.03 -21.20 34.96
CA GLY A 371 1.84 -22.28 35.53
C GLY A 371 1.07 -23.58 35.77
N SER A 372 -0.16 -23.68 35.25
CA SER A 372 -0.99 -24.90 35.33
C SER A 372 -0.41 -26.03 34.47
N MET A 373 0.31 -25.69 33.40
CA MET A 373 1.02 -26.64 32.56
C MET A 373 2.47 -26.84 33.05
N VAL A 374 2.68 -27.82 33.92
CA VAL A 374 3.99 -28.09 34.55
C VAL A 374 5.07 -28.54 33.55
N SER A 375 4.66 -29.09 32.40
CA SER A 375 5.59 -29.65 31.41
C SER A 375 6.41 -28.62 30.63
N HIS A 376 5.93 -27.39 30.48
CA HIS A 376 6.57 -26.36 29.66
C HIS A 376 6.53 -25.01 30.35
N GLN A 377 7.68 -24.33 30.43
CA GLN A 377 7.77 -23.00 31.02
C GLN A 377 7.37 -21.90 30.04
N MET A 378 6.92 -20.76 30.59
CA MET A 378 6.60 -19.56 29.82
C MET A 378 7.84 -18.99 29.14
N LEU A 379 7.71 -18.62 27.86
CA LEU A 379 8.77 -17.98 27.10
C LEU A 379 8.68 -16.44 27.23
N PRO A 380 9.78 -15.69 27.01
CA PRO A 380 9.75 -14.24 27.04
C PRO A 380 8.75 -13.67 26.01
N GLY A 381 7.95 -12.68 26.43
CA GLY A 381 6.98 -12.01 25.58
C GLY A 381 5.73 -12.83 25.23
N THR A 382 5.46 -13.95 25.90
CA THR A 382 4.24 -14.76 25.65
C THR A 382 2.96 -13.93 25.76
N ASP A 383 2.89 -13.00 26.72
CA ASP A 383 1.78 -12.06 26.94
C ASP A 383 1.54 -11.12 25.75
N GLU A 384 2.59 -10.52 25.19
CA GLU A 384 2.56 -9.69 23.97
C GLU A 384 2.08 -10.51 22.77
N HIS A 385 2.58 -11.74 22.63
CA HIS A 385 2.16 -12.64 21.57
C HIS A 385 0.71 -13.11 21.72
N MET A 386 0.23 -13.36 22.94
CA MET A 386 -1.15 -13.73 23.21
C MET A 386 -2.10 -12.60 22.81
N LEU A 387 -1.79 -11.34 23.17
CA LEU A 387 -2.56 -10.19 22.71
C LEU A 387 -2.51 -10.07 21.17
N ALA A 388 -1.35 -10.24 20.54
CA ALA A 388 -1.24 -10.20 19.08
C ALA A 388 -2.07 -11.31 18.38
N ILE A 389 -2.12 -12.52 18.95
CA ILE A 389 -2.94 -13.64 18.44
C ILE A 389 -4.43 -13.33 18.62
N PHE A 390 -4.83 -12.79 19.77
CA PHE A 390 -6.20 -12.34 20.02
C PHE A 390 -6.63 -11.27 19.01
N LEU A 391 -5.80 -10.26 18.77
CA LEU A 391 -6.08 -9.24 17.75
C LEU A 391 -6.16 -9.83 16.33
N GLN A 392 -5.29 -10.81 16.01
CA GLN A 392 -5.35 -11.53 14.75
C GLN A 392 -6.67 -12.30 14.59
N GLN A 393 -7.20 -12.90 15.66
CA GLN A 393 -8.51 -13.57 15.68
C GLN A 393 -9.65 -12.58 15.42
N CYS A 394 -9.66 -11.42 16.10
CA CYS A 394 -10.68 -10.39 15.89
C CYS A 394 -10.69 -9.90 14.44
N HIS A 395 -9.52 -9.64 13.86
CA HIS A 395 -9.44 -9.23 12.46
C HIS A 395 -9.80 -10.34 11.48
N PHE A 396 -9.49 -11.60 11.79
CA PHE A 396 -9.91 -12.75 11.01
C PHE A 396 -11.43 -12.87 10.94
N LEU A 397 -12.11 -12.78 12.09
CA LEU A 397 -13.58 -12.82 12.15
C LEU A 397 -14.20 -11.64 11.40
N ARG A 398 -13.65 -10.42 11.55
CA ARG A 398 -14.05 -9.26 10.74
C ARG A 398 -13.90 -9.51 9.24
N GLN A 399 -12.76 -10.04 8.80
CA GLN A 399 -12.52 -10.35 7.37
C GLN A 399 -13.44 -11.44 6.83
N ALA A 400 -13.85 -12.39 7.67
CA ALA A 400 -14.85 -13.40 7.35
C ALA A 400 -16.30 -12.87 7.40
N GLY A 401 -16.49 -11.63 7.84
CA GLY A 401 -17.78 -10.93 7.95
C GLY A 401 -18.50 -11.10 9.30
N HIS A 402 -17.96 -11.90 10.22
CA HIS A 402 -18.46 -12.15 11.59
C HIS A 402 -18.05 -11.02 12.55
N SER A 403 -18.43 -9.80 12.21
CA SER A 403 -18.06 -8.58 12.96
C SER A 403 -18.64 -8.59 14.39
N GLU A 404 -19.84 -9.10 14.56
CA GLU A 404 -20.55 -9.28 15.83
C GLU A 404 -19.74 -10.14 16.81
N LYS A 405 -19.17 -11.27 16.34
CA LYS A 405 -18.30 -12.14 17.15
C LYS A 405 -17.00 -11.44 17.51
N ALA A 406 -16.41 -10.73 16.55
CA ALA A 406 -15.17 -9.97 16.78
C ALA A 406 -15.34 -8.85 17.82
N VAL A 407 -16.46 -8.13 17.78
CA VAL A 407 -16.78 -7.06 18.74
C VAL A 407 -17.07 -7.67 20.11
N CYS A 408 -17.81 -8.77 20.17
CA CYS A 408 -18.04 -9.54 21.39
C CYS A 408 -16.74 -10.03 22.04
N LEU A 409 -15.75 -10.48 21.26
CA LEU A 409 -14.43 -10.81 21.81
C LEU A 409 -13.78 -9.61 22.50
N PHE A 410 -13.82 -8.43 21.88
CA PHE A 410 -13.29 -7.22 22.50
C PHE A 410 -14.08 -6.81 23.74
N GLN A 411 -15.42 -6.77 23.67
CA GLN A 411 -16.27 -6.44 24.82
C GLN A 411 -15.99 -7.41 25.99
N GLY A 412 -16.00 -8.71 25.71
CA GLY A 412 -15.70 -9.76 26.69
C GLY A 412 -14.33 -9.60 27.32
N LEU A 413 -13.28 -9.37 26.52
CA LEU A 413 -11.93 -9.20 27.05
C LEU A 413 -11.77 -7.88 27.84
N LEU A 414 -12.48 -6.81 27.46
CA LEU A 414 -12.50 -5.55 28.21
C LEU A 414 -13.18 -5.73 29.57
N ASP A 415 -14.36 -6.37 29.61
CA ASP A 415 -15.04 -6.72 30.86
C ASP A 415 -14.18 -7.64 31.74
N PHE A 416 -13.60 -8.68 31.14
CA PHE A 416 -12.70 -9.62 31.80
C PHE A 416 -11.43 -8.97 32.33
N THR A 417 -10.92 -7.90 31.71
CA THR A 417 -9.67 -7.24 32.11
C THR A 417 -9.92 -6.13 33.13
N PHE A 418 -10.86 -5.23 32.84
CA PHE A 418 -11.05 -3.97 33.57
C PHE A 418 -12.13 -4.04 34.64
N PHE A 419 -13.13 -4.89 34.45
CA PHE A 419 -14.30 -5.00 35.33
C PHE A 419 -14.32 -6.33 36.08
N LYS A 420 -13.15 -6.95 36.32
CA LYS A 420 -13.01 -8.21 37.05
C LYS A 420 -13.30 -8.05 38.55
N PRO A 421 -14.15 -8.90 39.17
CA PRO A 421 -14.35 -8.94 40.62
C PRO A 421 -13.07 -9.31 41.39
N ASP A 422 -12.86 -8.70 42.55
CA ASP A 422 -11.66 -8.92 43.36
C ASP A 422 -11.56 -10.37 43.88
N THR A 423 -12.68 -11.03 44.12
CA THR A 423 -12.78 -12.43 44.60
C THR A 423 -12.22 -13.46 43.62
N VAL A 424 -12.17 -13.14 42.33
CA VAL A 424 -11.77 -14.08 41.27
C VAL A 424 -10.34 -13.80 40.77
N LYS A 425 -9.71 -12.68 41.18
CA LYS A 425 -8.42 -12.21 40.63
C LYS A 425 -7.27 -13.21 40.78
N ASP A 426 -7.23 -13.92 41.89
CA ASP A 426 -6.13 -14.83 42.24
C ASP A 426 -6.33 -16.26 41.70
N LEU A 427 -7.49 -16.54 41.09
CA LEU A 427 -7.78 -17.84 40.51
C LEU A 427 -7.06 -18.04 39.17
N PRO A 428 -6.78 -19.28 38.73
CA PRO A 428 -6.31 -19.56 37.37
C PRO A 428 -7.29 -19.03 36.31
N THR A 429 -6.77 -18.64 35.13
CA THR A 429 -7.56 -18.04 34.04
C THR A 429 -8.75 -18.91 33.66
N ARG A 430 -8.58 -20.24 33.63
CA ARG A 430 -9.69 -21.17 33.35
C ARG A 430 -10.87 -21.00 34.33
N GLN A 431 -10.60 -20.94 35.63
CA GLN A 431 -11.64 -20.75 36.63
C GLN A 431 -12.24 -19.35 36.53
N GLN A 432 -11.41 -18.33 36.25
CA GLN A 432 -11.91 -16.98 35.99
C GLN A 432 -12.92 -16.94 34.84
N VAL A 433 -12.67 -17.71 33.76
CA VAL A 433 -13.58 -17.83 32.61
C VAL A 433 -14.88 -18.54 33.00
N GLU A 434 -14.81 -19.61 33.80
CA GLU A 434 -16.00 -20.31 34.32
C GLU A 434 -16.88 -19.38 35.19
N PHE A 435 -16.30 -18.48 35.99
CA PHE A 435 -17.07 -17.46 36.73
C PHE A 435 -17.59 -16.29 35.86
N PHE A 436 -17.02 -16.11 34.67
CA PHE A 436 -17.42 -15.06 33.74
C PHE A 436 -18.61 -15.48 32.87
N GLU A 437 -18.75 -16.77 32.58
CA GLU A 437 -19.84 -17.36 31.78
C GLU A 437 -21.25 -16.94 32.26
N PRO A 438 -21.61 -17.02 33.56
CA PRO A 438 -22.93 -16.60 34.02
C PRO A 438 -23.23 -15.12 33.78
N PHE A 439 -22.21 -14.26 33.83
CA PHE A 439 -22.35 -12.84 33.50
C PHE A 439 -22.64 -12.65 32.00
N TRP A 440 -21.93 -13.38 31.14
CA TRP A 440 -22.18 -13.32 29.69
C TRP A 440 -23.60 -13.76 29.34
N ASP A 441 -24.06 -14.86 29.93
CA ASP A 441 -25.37 -15.49 29.66
C ASP A 441 -26.54 -14.73 30.30
N SER A 442 -26.29 -13.89 31.30
CA SER A 442 -27.31 -13.04 31.93
C SER A 442 -27.99 -12.04 30.98
N GLY A 443 -27.35 -11.74 29.85
CA GLY A 443 -27.81 -10.74 28.89
C GLY A 443 -27.62 -9.29 29.35
N GLU A 444 -26.86 -9.04 30.42
CA GLU A 444 -26.56 -7.69 30.91
C GLU A 444 -25.75 -6.84 29.92
N PRO A 445 -25.99 -5.51 29.85
CA PRO A 445 -25.29 -4.67 28.89
C PRO A 445 -23.77 -4.69 29.09
N ARG A 446 -23.04 -4.89 27.99
CA ARG A 446 -21.57 -5.02 27.95
C ARG A 446 -20.88 -3.69 27.65
N VAL A 447 -19.56 -3.62 27.85
CA VAL A 447 -18.78 -2.41 27.56
C VAL A 447 -19.14 -1.79 26.20
N GLY A 448 -19.49 -0.49 26.21
CA GLY A 448 -19.94 0.27 25.04
C GLY A 448 -21.46 0.29 24.79
N GLU A 449 -22.21 -0.64 25.38
CA GLU A 449 -23.67 -0.66 25.32
C GLU A 449 -24.27 0.31 26.35
N ARG A 450 -25.48 0.79 26.09
CA ARG A 450 -26.19 1.70 27.01
C ARG A 450 -26.53 0.95 28.30
N GLY A 451 -26.26 1.58 29.45
CA GLY A 451 -26.55 1.01 30.78
C GLY A 451 -25.51 0.01 31.30
N ALA A 452 -24.40 -0.21 30.58
CA ALA A 452 -23.37 -1.16 31.00
C ALA A 452 -22.66 -0.76 32.29
N SER A 453 -22.58 -1.68 33.24
CA SER A 453 -21.95 -1.50 34.55
C SER A 453 -20.71 -2.39 34.77
N GLY A 454 -20.58 -3.45 33.97
CA GLY A 454 -19.46 -4.39 33.96
C GLY A 454 -19.58 -5.54 34.96
N TRP A 455 -18.79 -6.59 34.73
CA TRP A 455 -18.89 -7.87 35.44
C TRP A 455 -18.84 -7.77 36.98
N ARG A 456 -17.93 -6.97 37.53
CA ARG A 456 -17.79 -6.76 38.99
C ARG A 456 -19.04 -6.18 39.63
N ALA A 457 -19.66 -5.17 38.98
CA ALA A 457 -20.85 -4.53 39.51
C ALA A 457 -22.02 -5.52 39.54
N TRP A 458 -22.19 -6.28 38.45
CA TRP A 458 -23.19 -7.33 38.36
C TRP A 458 -23.00 -8.43 39.41
N MET A 459 -21.78 -8.96 39.59
CA MET A 459 -21.52 -10.03 40.58
C MET A 459 -21.81 -9.54 42.01
N THR A 460 -21.36 -8.33 42.35
CA THR A 460 -21.65 -7.71 43.66
C THR A 460 -23.15 -7.55 43.89
N GLN A 461 -23.91 -7.29 42.84
CA GLN A 461 -25.36 -7.14 42.92
C GLN A 461 -26.06 -8.50 43.10
N GLN A 462 -25.63 -9.54 42.38
CA GLN A 462 -26.15 -10.90 42.53
C GLN A 462 -25.91 -11.43 43.95
N GLU A 463 -24.73 -11.19 44.52
CA GLU A 463 -24.40 -11.54 45.91
C GLU A 463 -25.31 -10.84 46.94
N ARG A 464 -25.81 -9.64 46.62
CA ARG A 464 -26.73 -8.88 47.48
C ARG A 464 -28.20 -9.28 47.32
N GLY A 465 -28.52 -10.22 46.44
CA GLY A 465 -29.90 -10.70 46.20
C GLY A 465 -30.83 -9.67 45.56
N GLY A 466 -30.28 -8.64 44.90
CA GLY A 466 -31.06 -7.53 44.34
C GLY A 466 -31.49 -7.75 42.89
N TRP A 467 -32.81 -7.91 42.66
CA TRP A 467 -33.41 -7.77 41.33
C TRP A 467 -33.34 -6.29 40.92
N LEU A 468 -32.77 -5.98 39.76
CA LEU A 468 -32.97 -4.66 39.14
C LEU A 468 -34.38 -4.61 38.57
N GLN A 469 -35.18 -3.65 39.03
CA GLN A 469 -36.23 -3.08 38.20
C GLN A 469 -35.49 -2.36 37.06
N PRO A 470 -35.76 -2.66 35.78
CA PRO A 470 -35.15 -1.92 34.67
C PRO A 470 -35.36 -0.44 34.90
N SER A 471 -34.30 0.38 34.86
CA SER A 471 -34.48 1.83 34.85
C SER A 471 -35.37 2.18 33.67
N GLU A 472 -36.44 2.95 33.90
CA GLU A 472 -37.23 3.54 32.82
C GLU A 472 -36.26 4.15 31.81
N GLN A 473 -36.21 3.58 30.61
CA GLN A 473 -35.41 4.13 29.53
C GLN A 473 -36.10 5.44 29.14
N ASP A 474 -35.38 6.55 29.22
CA ASP A 474 -35.83 7.81 28.64
C ASP A 474 -35.88 7.60 27.12
N ASP A 475 -37.07 7.72 26.53
CA ASP A 475 -37.37 7.60 25.11
C ASP A 475 -36.58 8.65 24.32
N GLY A 476 -35.29 8.39 24.12
CA GLY A 476 -34.41 9.22 23.32
C GLY A 476 -34.55 8.85 21.85
N ASP A 477 -35.49 9.50 21.17
CA ASP A 477 -35.69 9.55 19.71
C ASP A 477 -35.10 8.31 18.99
N GLU A 478 -35.82 7.18 18.98
CA GLU A 478 -35.66 6.18 17.93
C GLU A 478 -36.09 6.88 16.62
N GLU A 479 -35.19 7.67 16.01
CA GLU A 479 -35.30 7.96 14.59
C GLU A 479 -35.21 6.61 13.92
N ASP A 480 -36.34 6.17 13.38
CA ASP A 480 -36.56 5.00 12.54
C ASP A 480 -35.22 4.51 11.97
N GLN A 481 -34.78 3.32 12.40
CA GLN A 481 -33.92 2.54 11.53
C GLN A 481 -34.77 2.40 10.27
N GLU A 482 -34.49 3.22 9.25
CA GLU A 482 -35.05 3.04 7.92
C GLU A 482 -34.75 1.58 7.59
N GLU A 483 -35.76 0.72 7.76
CA GLU A 483 -35.79 -0.62 7.20
C GLU A 483 -35.37 -0.41 5.76
N LEU A 484 -34.21 -0.95 5.42
CA LEU A 484 -33.54 -0.63 4.17
C LEU A 484 -34.33 -1.27 3.04
N GLU A 485 -35.38 -0.58 2.62
CA GLU A 485 -36.12 -0.89 1.41
C GLU A 485 -35.14 -0.88 0.24
N VAL A 486 -35.35 -1.82 -0.68
CA VAL A 486 -34.60 -1.92 -1.93
C VAL A 486 -34.70 -0.57 -2.65
N LYS A 487 -33.59 0.20 -2.63
CA LYS A 487 -33.55 1.58 -3.14
C LYS A 487 -34.00 1.72 -4.58
N ASP A 488 -33.78 0.67 -5.37
CA ASP A 488 -34.13 0.63 -6.78
C ASP A 488 -34.35 -0.83 -7.23
N LYS A 489 -35.61 -1.26 -7.27
CA LYS A 489 -36.02 -2.62 -7.71
C LYS A 489 -35.70 -2.88 -9.19
N THR A 490 -35.27 -1.87 -9.96
CA THR A 490 -34.88 -2.03 -11.38
C THR A 490 -33.46 -2.60 -11.56
N TRP A 491 -32.67 -2.66 -10.49
CA TRP A 491 -31.30 -3.17 -10.56
C TRP A 491 -31.26 -4.70 -10.73
N PRO A 492 -30.21 -5.25 -11.36
CA PRO A 492 -30.06 -6.69 -11.45
C PRO A 492 -29.89 -7.31 -10.05
N LYS A 493 -30.42 -8.52 -9.84
CA LYS A 493 -30.47 -9.20 -8.53
C LYS A 493 -29.14 -9.17 -7.77
N TRP A 494 -28.03 -9.48 -8.42
CA TRP A 494 -26.68 -9.46 -7.82
C TRP A 494 -26.30 -8.11 -7.22
N ARG A 495 -26.76 -7.01 -7.83
CA ARG A 495 -26.46 -5.65 -7.39
C ARG A 495 -27.34 -5.25 -6.22
N ILE A 496 -28.59 -5.71 -6.19
CA ILE A 496 -29.50 -5.56 -5.06
C ILE A 496 -28.95 -6.34 -3.87
N TRP A 497 -28.58 -7.60 -4.07
CA TRP A 497 -27.94 -8.43 -3.04
C TRP A 497 -26.69 -7.74 -2.47
N LEU A 498 -25.77 -7.27 -3.32
CA LEU A 498 -24.58 -6.53 -2.86
C LEU A 498 -24.94 -5.29 -2.04
N ASP A 499 -25.99 -4.57 -2.42
CA ASP A 499 -26.46 -3.40 -1.70
C ASP A 499 -26.97 -3.77 -0.30
N VAL A 500 -27.92 -4.71 -0.22
CA VAL A 500 -28.52 -5.15 1.05
C VAL A 500 -27.46 -5.78 1.96
N GLU A 501 -26.61 -6.66 1.44
CA GLU A 501 -25.54 -7.32 2.20
C GLU A 501 -24.55 -6.30 2.78
N THR A 502 -24.09 -5.32 1.97
CA THR A 502 -23.16 -4.28 2.46
C THR A 502 -23.84 -3.32 3.44
N SER A 503 -25.13 -3.06 3.27
CA SER A 503 -25.89 -2.20 4.17
C SER A 503 -26.16 -2.87 5.52
N ARG A 504 -26.58 -4.14 5.53
CA ARG A 504 -26.73 -4.94 6.76
C ARG A 504 -25.40 -5.11 7.46
N GLU A 505 -24.30 -5.30 6.76
CA GLU A 505 -22.97 -5.35 7.39
C GLU A 505 -22.60 -4.06 8.12
N ALA A 506 -23.01 -2.90 7.59
CA ALA A 506 -22.74 -1.61 8.21
C ALA A 506 -23.57 -1.35 9.48
N ILE A 507 -24.67 -2.08 9.69
CA ILE A 507 -25.61 -1.88 10.81
C ILE A 507 -25.55 -3.04 11.80
N HIS A 508 -25.59 -4.28 11.31
CA HIS A 508 -25.61 -5.52 12.09
C HIS A 508 -24.20 -6.00 12.48
N TRP A 509 -23.36 -5.09 12.95
CA TRP A 509 -22.02 -5.40 13.45
C TRP A 509 -21.97 -5.61 14.97
N LEU A 510 -23.06 -5.27 15.68
CA LEU A 510 -23.27 -5.59 17.09
C LEU A 510 -24.13 -6.87 17.25
N PRO A 511 -23.91 -7.65 18.31
CA PRO A 511 -24.76 -8.80 18.62
C PRO A 511 -26.22 -8.35 18.78
N TRP A 512 -27.16 -9.19 18.34
CA TRP A 512 -28.58 -8.95 18.58
C TRP A 512 -28.93 -9.32 20.02
N ARG A 513 -29.79 -8.53 20.65
CA ARG A 513 -30.33 -8.83 21.99
C ARG A 513 -31.83 -8.57 22.02
N PRO A 514 -32.58 -9.40 22.75
CA PRO A 514 -34.00 -9.20 22.92
C PRO A 514 -34.27 -7.93 23.73
N ASP A 515 -35.13 -7.08 23.21
CA ASP A 515 -35.63 -5.93 23.96
C ASP A 515 -36.73 -6.36 24.94
N LYS A 516 -36.36 -6.45 26.21
CA LYS A 516 -37.28 -6.79 27.31
C LYS A 516 -38.43 -5.79 27.46
N THR A 517 -38.25 -4.54 27.02
CA THR A 517 -39.30 -3.51 27.09
C THR A 517 -40.35 -3.71 26.00
N LYS A 518 -39.94 -4.20 24.82
CA LYS A 518 -40.82 -4.56 23.70
C LYS A 518 -41.37 -6.00 23.81
N GLY A 519 -41.09 -6.70 24.90
CA GLY A 519 -41.54 -8.08 25.14
C GLY A 519 -40.88 -9.13 24.26
N GLN A 520 -39.76 -8.79 23.62
CA GLN A 520 -39.02 -9.70 22.75
C GLN A 520 -38.31 -10.79 23.57
N SER A 521 -38.23 -11.97 22.97
CA SER A 521 -37.54 -13.15 23.46
C SER A 521 -36.39 -13.51 22.51
N VAL A 522 -35.52 -14.44 22.94
CA VAL A 522 -34.42 -14.92 22.09
C VAL A 522 -34.91 -15.59 20.80
N GLU A 523 -36.16 -16.06 20.78
CA GLU A 523 -36.80 -16.71 19.62
C GLU A 523 -37.21 -15.69 18.55
N ASP A 524 -37.34 -14.41 18.88
CA ASP A 524 -37.74 -13.34 17.95
C ASP A 524 -36.57 -12.81 17.10
N CYS A 525 -35.42 -13.47 17.16
CA CYS A 525 -34.24 -13.07 16.41
C CYS A 525 -34.30 -13.63 14.98
N GLU A 526 -34.47 -12.75 14.00
CA GLU A 526 -34.50 -13.09 12.57
C GLU A 526 -33.18 -13.69 12.06
N ASP A 527 -32.06 -13.33 12.69
CA ASP A 527 -30.71 -13.70 12.27
C ASP A 527 -29.94 -14.34 13.43
N PRO A 528 -30.03 -15.68 13.60
CA PRO A 528 -29.51 -16.38 14.78
C PRO A 528 -27.99 -16.28 14.91
N ASP A 529 -27.26 -16.07 13.81
CA ASP A 529 -25.81 -15.86 13.83
C ASP A 529 -25.41 -14.56 14.56
N ARG A 530 -26.34 -13.61 14.75
CA ARG A 530 -26.13 -12.42 15.58
C ARG A 530 -26.20 -12.70 17.07
N GLN A 531 -26.65 -13.88 17.49
CA GLN A 531 -26.60 -14.30 18.89
C GLN A 531 -25.24 -14.93 19.19
N VAL A 532 -24.38 -14.18 19.85
CA VAL A 532 -23.02 -14.64 20.18
C VAL A 532 -23.04 -15.34 21.54
N LEU A 533 -22.82 -16.65 21.53
CA LEU A 533 -22.82 -17.49 22.72
C LEU A 533 -21.48 -17.40 23.46
N PHE A 534 -21.45 -17.84 24.72
CA PHE A 534 -20.21 -17.86 25.48
C PHE A 534 -19.15 -18.78 24.85
N ASP A 535 -19.56 -19.89 24.25
CA ASP A 535 -18.65 -20.82 23.56
C ASP A 535 -17.86 -20.15 22.41
N ASP A 536 -18.41 -19.10 21.79
CA ASP A 536 -17.72 -18.34 20.75
C ASP A 536 -16.56 -17.49 21.30
N ILE A 537 -16.61 -17.10 22.57
CA ILE A 537 -15.69 -16.12 23.17
C ILE A 537 -14.83 -16.66 24.31
N GLY A 538 -15.38 -17.54 25.16
CA GLY A 538 -14.78 -18.04 26.40
C GLY A 538 -13.38 -18.63 26.22
N PRO A 539 -13.15 -19.52 25.23
CA PRO A 539 -11.82 -20.09 24.96
C PRO A 539 -10.74 -19.08 24.60
N SER A 540 -11.13 -17.86 24.22
CA SER A 540 -10.23 -16.78 23.77
C SER A 540 -9.96 -15.74 24.86
N MET A 541 -10.57 -15.88 26.04
CA MET A 541 -10.33 -14.98 27.18
C MET A 541 -8.93 -15.21 27.76
N ILE A 542 -8.16 -14.13 27.86
CA ILE A 542 -6.77 -14.15 28.33
C ILE A 542 -6.55 -13.16 29.46
N ARG A 543 -5.59 -13.45 30.34
CA ARG A 543 -5.28 -12.60 31.49
C ARG A 543 -4.18 -11.58 31.16
N LEU A 544 -4.57 -10.31 31.03
CA LEU A 544 -3.67 -9.18 30.81
C LEU A 544 -3.37 -8.45 32.12
N VAL A 545 -2.16 -8.61 32.64
CA VAL A 545 -1.74 -7.99 33.91
C VAL A 545 -1.00 -6.67 33.69
N ARG A 546 -0.22 -6.56 32.60
CA ARG A 546 0.62 -5.38 32.39
C ARG A 546 -0.21 -4.18 31.89
N PRO A 547 -0.06 -2.98 32.50
CA PRO A 547 -0.82 -1.79 32.11
C PRO A 547 -0.60 -1.34 30.66
N ASP A 548 0.62 -1.50 30.14
CA ASP A 548 0.95 -1.18 28.74
C ASP A 548 0.15 -2.05 27.76
N LEU A 549 0.00 -3.35 28.03
CA LEU A 549 -0.81 -4.26 27.22
C LEU A 549 -2.32 -3.98 27.36
N GLN A 550 -2.78 -3.55 28.53
CA GLN A 550 -4.17 -3.14 28.74
C GLN A 550 -4.51 -1.88 27.92
N LEU A 551 -3.61 -0.88 27.91
CA LEU A 551 -3.75 0.27 27.03
C LEU A 551 -3.68 -0.14 25.55
N CYS A 552 -2.76 -1.04 25.18
CA CYS A 552 -2.67 -1.56 23.81
C CYS A 552 -3.95 -2.27 23.37
N LEU A 553 -4.59 -3.06 24.24
CA LEU A 553 -5.89 -3.68 23.96
C LEU A 553 -6.95 -2.64 23.62
N LEU A 554 -7.09 -1.61 24.46
CA LEU A 554 -8.08 -0.54 24.25
C LEU A 554 -7.79 0.25 22.97
N LEU A 555 -6.55 0.67 22.74
CA LEU A 555 -6.16 1.38 21.52
C LEU A 555 -6.37 0.51 20.27
N SER A 556 -6.13 -0.80 20.36
CA SER A 556 -6.41 -1.74 19.27
C SER A 556 -7.91 -1.87 18.99
N PHE A 557 -8.75 -1.90 20.03
CA PHE A 557 -10.20 -1.92 19.85
C PHE A 557 -10.73 -0.62 19.24
N LEU A 558 -10.28 0.54 19.72
CA LEU A 558 -10.62 1.83 19.14
C LEU A 558 -10.19 1.91 17.67
N HIS A 559 -9.00 1.41 17.35
CA HIS A 559 -8.52 1.35 15.98
C HIS A 559 -9.38 0.40 15.11
N PHE A 560 -9.75 -0.76 15.64
CA PHE A 560 -10.66 -1.72 15.01
C PHE A 560 -12.03 -1.10 14.68
N LEU A 561 -12.54 -0.20 15.55
CA LEU A 561 -13.75 0.60 15.34
C LEU A 561 -13.55 1.78 14.35
N GLY A 562 -12.33 2.03 13.89
CA GLY A 562 -12.02 3.04 12.87
C GLY A 562 -11.46 4.36 13.39
N LEU A 563 -11.00 4.40 14.64
CA LEU A 563 -10.24 5.54 15.16
C LEU A 563 -8.81 5.56 14.59
N PRO A 564 -8.24 6.75 14.34
CA PRO A 564 -6.85 6.88 13.93
C PRO A 564 -5.95 6.50 15.12
N ALA A 565 -4.93 5.69 14.87
CA ALA A 565 -3.94 5.31 15.87
C ALA A 565 -2.53 5.39 15.29
N ASP A 566 -1.56 5.77 16.13
CA ASP A 566 -0.16 5.78 15.74
C ASP A 566 0.31 4.34 15.51
N THR A 567 0.75 4.04 14.28
CA THR A 567 1.24 2.71 13.88
C THR A 567 2.41 2.22 14.75
N SER A 568 3.10 3.11 15.45
CA SER A 568 4.19 2.79 16.37
C SER A 568 3.75 2.01 17.62
N CYS A 569 2.47 2.06 17.99
CA CYS A 569 1.94 1.30 19.14
C CYS A 569 1.67 -0.17 18.80
N TYR A 570 1.72 -0.54 17.51
CA TYR A 570 1.43 -1.88 17.03
C TYR A 570 2.74 -2.57 16.61
N SER A 571 3.36 -3.28 17.55
CA SER A 571 4.37 -4.31 17.21
C SER A 571 3.65 -5.57 16.72
N ALA A 572 2.76 -5.46 15.72
CA ALA A 572 2.01 -6.60 15.19
C ALA A 572 2.75 -7.18 13.95
N PRO A 573 3.32 -8.39 14.01
CA PRO A 573 4.23 -8.91 12.97
C PRO A 573 3.58 -9.42 11.67
N SER A 574 2.40 -8.97 11.27
CA SER A 574 1.74 -9.50 10.07
C SER A 574 0.75 -8.53 9.42
N CYS A 575 1.21 -7.31 9.12
CA CYS A 575 0.41 -6.33 8.38
C CYS A 575 -0.19 -6.89 7.09
N SER A 576 0.52 -7.78 6.37
CA SER A 576 0.05 -8.30 5.06
C SER A 576 -1.29 -9.03 5.12
N LEU A 577 -1.54 -9.81 6.18
CA LEU A 577 -2.80 -10.55 6.37
C LEU A 577 -3.99 -9.61 6.58
N LEU A 578 -3.72 -8.45 7.19
CA LEU A 578 -4.74 -7.48 7.57
C LEU A 578 -5.08 -6.51 6.43
N LEU A 579 -4.19 -6.35 5.44
CA LEU A 579 -4.36 -5.41 4.33
C LEU A 579 -5.52 -5.84 3.42
N ASP A 580 -6.64 -5.14 3.54
CA ASP A 580 -7.84 -5.35 2.76
C ASP A 580 -8.48 -4.05 2.22
N ASP A 581 -8.05 -2.88 2.70
CA ASP A 581 -8.58 -1.58 2.28
C ASP A 581 -7.74 -0.91 1.18
N GLN A 582 -8.36 -0.70 0.02
CA GLN A 582 -7.74 0.03 -1.10
C GLN A 582 -7.48 1.51 -0.78
N ALA A 583 -8.07 2.09 0.28
CA ALA A 583 -7.76 3.44 0.76
C ALA A 583 -6.27 3.68 0.97
N LEU A 584 -5.52 2.62 1.26
CA LEU A 584 -4.07 2.64 1.37
C LEU A 584 -3.38 3.20 0.11
N LEU A 585 -3.94 2.91 -1.07
CA LEU A 585 -3.36 3.25 -2.38
C LEU A 585 -4.07 4.44 -3.05
N GLY A 586 -5.19 4.88 -2.48
CA GLY A 586 -5.97 6.00 -3.01
C GLY A 586 -5.24 7.33 -2.84
N ASP A 587 -5.45 8.24 -3.79
CA ASP A 587 -4.90 9.59 -3.71
C ASP A 587 -5.66 10.40 -2.64
N VAL A 588 -5.02 10.69 -1.51
CA VAL A 588 -5.48 11.72 -0.59
C VAL A 588 -5.09 13.08 -1.19
N HIS A 589 -5.74 13.45 -2.29
CA HIS A 589 -5.56 14.75 -2.92
C HIS A 589 -6.18 15.84 -2.03
N HIS A 590 -5.33 16.53 -1.28
CA HIS A 590 -5.62 17.87 -0.77
C HIS A 590 -4.68 18.86 -1.46
N PRO A 591 -5.02 19.36 -2.66
CA PRO A 591 -4.24 20.45 -3.26
C PRO A 591 -4.19 21.67 -2.32
N ASP A 592 -5.22 21.84 -1.49
CA ASP A 592 -5.40 23.03 -0.65
C ASP A 592 -4.60 23.00 0.67
N SER A 593 -4.00 21.87 1.06
CA SER A 593 -3.24 21.73 2.33
C SER A 593 -1.95 20.88 2.23
N PRO A 594 -0.95 21.30 1.44
CA PRO A 594 0.25 20.51 1.17
C PRO A 594 1.19 20.30 2.38
N LEU A 595 1.16 21.17 3.40
CA LEU A 595 1.98 21.12 4.61
C LEU A 595 1.29 20.42 5.79
N THR A 596 -0.03 20.23 5.75
CA THR A 596 -0.78 19.63 6.87
C THR A 596 -1.53 18.33 6.51
N SER A 597 -1.69 18.01 5.23
CA SER A 597 -2.45 16.84 4.74
C SER A 597 -1.85 15.46 5.04
N TYR A 598 -0.54 15.35 5.29
CA TYR A 598 0.12 14.06 5.58
C TYR A 598 -0.11 13.54 7.00
N ALA A 599 -0.80 14.30 7.86
CA ALA A 599 -1.10 13.90 9.24
C ALA A 599 -2.23 12.86 9.36
N LEU A 600 -2.92 12.50 8.26
CA LEU A 600 -4.01 11.53 8.28
C LEU A 600 -3.49 10.15 7.85
N LEU A 601 -3.05 9.36 8.83
CA LEU A 601 -2.61 7.99 8.60
C LEU A 601 -3.78 7.12 8.16
N VAL A 602 -3.61 6.43 7.02
CA VAL A 602 -4.51 5.36 6.58
C VAL A 602 -3.80 4.02 6.83
N PRO A 603 -4.32 3.17 7.72
CA PRO A 603 -3.65 1.92 8.12
C PRO A 603 -3.77 0.80 7.10
N GLY A 604 -4.65 0.94 6.10
CA GLY A 604 -4.88 -0.09 5.06
C GLY A 604 -5.73 -1.28 5.51
N VAL A 605 -6.34 -1.17 6.69
CA VAL A 605 -7.29 -2.13 7.26
C VAL A 605 -8.65 -1.48 7.35
N SER A 606 -9.70 -2.12 6.82
CA SER A 606 -11.05 -1.57 6.89
C SER A 606 -11.59 -1.59 8.33
N PRO A 607 -12.28 -0.53 8.80
CA PRO A 607 -12.98 -0.59 10.08
C PRO A 607 -14.17 -1.55 10.02
N VAL A 608 -14.69 -1.92 11.19
CA VAL A 608 -15.92 -2.73 11.32
C VAL A 608 -17.08 -2.11 10.55
N GLY A 609 -17.88 -2.95 9.87
CA GLY A 609 -19.05 -2.52 9.10
C GLY A 609 -18.73 -1.78 7.79
N HIS A 610 -17.46 -1.78 7.36
CA HIS A 610 -17.00 -1.00 6.22
C HIS A 610 -16.13 -1.80 5.24
N MET A 611 -16.39 -3.10 5.07
CA MET A 611 -15.70 -3.87 4.04
C MET A 611 -15.92 -3.20 2.67
N THR A 612 -14.84 -2.66 2.10
CA THR A 612 -14.91 -1.91 0.84
C THR A 612 -15.02 -2.88 -0.33
N SER A 613 -15.81 -2.61 -1.36
CA SER A 613 -15.66 -3.23 -2.69
C SER A 613 -14.74 -2.37 -3.59
N LEU A 614 -14.01 -2.99 -4.50
CA LEU A 614 -13.01 -2.29 -5.33
C LEU A 614 -13.60 -1.25 -6.31
N GLN A 615 -14.87 -1.37 -6.67
CA GLN A 615 -15.54 -0.50 -7.64
C GLN A 615 -16.75 0.25 -7.06
N GLY A 616 -17.12 0.03 -5.79
CA GLY A 616 -18.26 0.68 -5.14
C GLY A 616 -17.96 2.13 -4.70
N ALA A 617 -18.94 3.02 -4.89
CA ALA A 617 -18.91 4.32 -4.23
C ALA A 617 -18.90 4.11 -2.70
N ARG A 618 -17.89 4.65 -2.00
CA ARG A 618 -17.81 4.56 -0.53
C ARG A 618 -19.10 5.11 0.09
N ARG A 619 -20.01 4.23 0.51
CA ARG A 619 -21.06 4.60 1.44
C ARG A 619 -20.38 4.97 2.75
N GLY A 620 -20.76 6.15 3.27
CA GLY A 620 -20.19 6.87 4.41
C GLY A 620 -19.04 6.18 5.14
N VAL A 621 -17.81 6.65 4.92
CA VAL A 621 -16.67 6.22 5.74
C VAL A 621 -16.96 6.64 7.19
N GLY A 622 -17.21 5.70 8.11
CA GLY A 622 -17.46 5.97 9.52
C GLY A 622 -18.72 5.29 10.07
N LEU A 623 -18.63 4.91 11.34
CA LEU A 623 -19.69 4.22 12.07
C LEU A 623 -21.03 4.97 11.94
N CYS A 624 -22.14 4.20 11.91
CA CYS A 624 -23.49 4.73 12.02
C CYS A 624 -23.68 5.47 13.36
N LYS A 625 -24.79 6.22 13.53
CA LYS A 625 -25.07 6.95 14.78
C LYS A 625 -24.94 6.04 16.02
N GLN A 626 -25.47 4.83 15.94
CA GLN A 626 -25.36 3.80 16.99
C GLN A 626 -23.90 3.47 17.32
N GLY A 627 -23.03 3.34 16.33
CA GLY A 627 -21.60 3.11 16.57
C GLY A 627 -20.85 4.32 17.11
N GLU A 628 -21.28 5.55 16.80
CA GLU A 628 -20.73 6.74 17.45
C GLU A 628 -21.08 6.80 18.93
N GLU A 629 -22.32 6.46 19.29
CA GLU A 629 -22.75 6.37 20.69
C GLU A 629 -22.01 5.25 21.42
N PHE A 630 -21.83 4.10 20.76
CA PHE A 630 -21.06 3.00 21.30
C PHE A 630 -19.63 3.42 21.67
N VAL A 631 -18.93 4.11 20.77
CA VAL A 631 -17.58 4.63 21.04
C VAL A 631 -17.58 5.61 22.21
N ASP A 632 -18.55 6.54 22.25
CA ASP A 632 -18.67 7.49 23.36
C ASP A 632 -18.87 6.77 24.70
N ASN A 633 -19.71 5.73 24.75
CA ASN A 633 -19.94 4.90 25.94
C ASN A 633 -18.67 4.14 26.37
N VAL A 634 -17.91 3.56 25.42
CA VAL A 634 -16.63 2.90 25.71
C VAL A 634 -15.68 3.88 26.40
N PHE A 635 -15.52 5.10 25.86
CA PHE A 635 -14.67 6.10 26.50
C PHE A 635 -15.16 6.47 27.90
N GLN A 636 -16.46 6.71 28.10
CA GLN A 636 -17.00 7.08 29.41
C GLN A 636 -16.78 6.00 30.47
N MET A 637 -16.97 4.72 30.12
CA MET A 637 -16.77 3.60 31.05
C MET A 637 -15.30 3.37 31.38
N VAL A 638 -14.43 3.47 30.38
CA VAL A 638 -13.06 2.98 30.48
C VAL A 638 -12.09 4.06 30.92
N LEU A 639 -12.29 5.33 30.54
CA LEU A 639 -11.40 6.44 30.92
C LEU A 639 -11.08 6.48 32.42
N PRO A 640 -12.05 6.40 33.36
CA PRO A 640 -11.76 6.51 34.80
C PRO A 640 -10.82 5.42 35.35
N LEU A 641 -10.62 4.32 34.62
CA LEU A 641 -9.83 3.18 35.05
C LEU A 641 -8.33 3.35 34.78
N PHE A 642 -7.95 4.35 33.99
CA PHE A 642 -6.58 4.58 33.56
C PHE A 642 -5.89 5.69 34.36
N SER A 643 -4.55 5.65 34.40
CA SER A 643 -3.75 6.71 35.02
C SER A 643 -3.96 8.05 34.31
N ALA A 644 -3.64 9.17 34.98
CA ALA A 644 -3.79 10.51 34.38
C ALA A 644 -3.01 10.68 33.06
N GLN A 645 -1.87 9.98 32.91
CA GLN A 645 -1.08 10.03 31.68
C GLN A 645 -1.78 9.32 30.52
N GLU A 646 -2.34 8.14 30.79
CA GLU A 646 -3.03 7.31 29.81
C GLU A 646 -4.39 7.91 29.43
N ARG A 647 -5.15 8.44 30.40
CA ARG A 647 -6.39 9.18 30.17
C ARG A 647 -6.20 10.31 29.17
N ALA A 648 -5.14 11.08 29.32
CA ALA A 648 -4.84 12.15 28.37
C ALA A 648 -4.45 11.64 26.96
N VAL A 649 -3.77 10.49 26.86
CA VAL A 649 -3.52 9.84 25.56
C VAL A 649 -4.85 9.43 24.92
N LEU A 650 -5.77 8.85 25.68
CA LEU A 650 -7.10 8.46 25.20
C LEU A 650 -7.95 9.67 24.79
N SER A 651 -7.94 10.74 25.58
CA SER A 651 -8.60 12.02 25.23
C SER A 651 -8.04 12.62 23.94
N LEU A 652 -6.74 12.45 23.67
CA LEU A 652 -6.12 12.86 22.41
C LEU A 652 -6.64 12.03 21.23
N HIS A 653 -6.76 10.71 21.37
CA HIS A 653 -7.33 9.87 20.32
C HIS A 653 -8.81 10.20 20.07
N TRP A 654 -9.57 10.52 21.12
CA TRP A 654 -10.98 10.91 21.00
C TRP A 654 -11.17 12.19 20.19
N ILE A 655 -10.38 13.24 20.46
CA ILE A 655 -10.46 14.49 19.67
C ILE A 655 -9.95 14.30 18.23
N GLN A 656 -8.93 13.46 18.02
CA GLN A 656 -8.46 13.10 16.67
C GLN A 656 -9.54 12.37 15.87
N TYR A 657 -10.32 11.50 16.51
CA TYR A 657 -11.48 10.86 15.89
C TYR A 657 -12.57 11.86 15.51
N GLU A 658 -12.92 12.79 16.41
CA GLU A 658 -13.87 13.87 16.11
C GLU A 658 -13.43 14.73 14.92
N LYS A 659 -12.15 15.08 14.88
CA LYS A 659 -11.55 15.81 13.75
C LYS A 659 -11.65 15.02 12.45
N LEU A 660 -11.40 13.72 12.50
CA LEU A 660 -11.53 12.83 11.34
C LEU A 660 -13.00 12.75 10.85
N LYS A 661 -13.99 12.78 11.75
CA LYS A 661 -15.41 12.92 11.38
C LYS A 661 -15.69 14.25 10.66
N VAL A 662 -15.20 15.36 11.20
CA VAL A 662 -15.33 16.68 10.55
C VAL A 662 -14.67 16.69 9.16
N LEU A 663 -13.44 16.16 9.03
CA LEU A 663 -12.75 16.06 7.75
C LEU A 663 -13.55 15.27 6.71
N ARG A 664 -14.18 14.18 7.11
CA ARG A 664 -15.06 13.40 6.23
C ARG A 664 -16.30 14.18 5.81
N CYS A 665 -16.93 14.94 6.72
CA CYS A 665 -18.05 15.82 6.38
C CYS A 665 -17.64 16.94 5.42
N VAL A 666 -16.47 17.54 5.61
CA VAL A 666 -15.92 18.59 4.74
C VAL A 666 -15.66 18.02 3.33
N ARG A 667 -15.07 16.83 3.23
CA ARG A 667 -14.87 16.12 1.94
C ARG A 667 -16.19 15.80 1.22
N GLY A 668 -17.22 15.42 1.98
CA GLY A 668 -18.56 15.16 1.45
C GLY A 668 -19.31 16.41 0.98
N ARG A 669 -18.72 17.61 1.07
CA ARG A 669 -19.29 18.92 0.68
C ARG A 669 -20.68 19.24 1.24
N ASN A 670 -21.11 18.53 2.29
CA ASN A 670 -22.43 18.70 2.90
C ASN A 670 -22.37 19.72 4.05
N LYS A 671 -22.66 20.98 3.75
CA LYS A 671 -22.60 22.11 4.71
C LYS A 671 -23.47 21.90 5.96
N LYS A 672 -24.62 21.21 5.86
CA LYS A 672 -25.50 20.95 7.01
C LYS A 672 -24.83 19.98 7.99
N ARG A 673 -24.29 18.87 7.48
CA ARG A 673 -23.57 17.87 8.29
C ARG A 673 -22.30 18.43 8.93
N VAL A 674 -21.56 19.28 8.23
CA VAL A 674 -20.37 19.96 8.80
C VAL A 674 -20.76 20.82 10.01
N LYS A 675 -21.87 21.56 9.94
CA LYS A 675 -22.34 22.39 11.05
C LYS A 675 -22.79 21.58 12.26
N SER A 676 -23.61 20.54 12.06
CA SER A 676 -24.09 19.69 13.16
C SER A 676 -22.94 18.94 13.82
N GLN A 677 -22.09 18.28 13.02
CA GLN A 677 -20.92 17.57 13.51
C GLN A 677 -19.94 18.51 14.21
N GLY A 678 -19.64 19.67 13.60
CA GLY A 678 -18.75 20.67 14.20
C GLY A 678 -19.23 21.15 15.57
N LYS A 679 -20.54 21.34 15.76
CA LYS A 679 -21.10 21.72 17.07
C LYS A 679 -20.88 20.63 18.12
N ARG A 680 -21.08 19.36 17.77
CA ARG A 680 -20.84 18.21 18.67
C ARG A 680 -19.35 18.09 19.02
N SER A 681 -18.48 18.09 18.02
CA SER A 681 -17.02 17.98 18.21
C SER A 681 -16.45 19.12 19.08
N LYS A 682 -16.93 20.36 18.90
CA LYS A 682 -16.56 21.50 19.76
C LYS A 682 -16.99 21.32 21.21
N ARG A 683 -18.22 20.84 21.44
CA ARG A 683 -18.72 20.59 22.81
C ARG A 683 -17.85 19.55 23.52
N LEU A 684 -17.49 18.47 22.83
CA LEU A 684 -16.58 17.46 23.36
C LEU A 684 -15.20 18.06 23.66
N ALA A 685 -14.58 18.75 22.71
CA ALA A 685 -13.24 19.32 22.89
C ALA A 685 -13.19 20.28 24.09
N LYS A 686 -14.19 21.15 24.24
CA LYS A 686 -14.32 22.05 25.39
C LYS A 686 -14.51 21.30 26.71
N ARG A 687 -15.27 20.19 26.71
CA ARG A 687 -15.43 19.32 27.90
C ARG A 687 -14.09 18.70 28.30
N LEU A 688 -13.36 18.11 27.35
CA LEU A 688 -12.06 17.51 27.59
C LEU A 688 -11.03 18.52 28.11
N LEU A 689 -10.99 19.75 27.55
CA LEU A 689 -10.08 20.80 28.01
C LEU A 689 -10.41 21.38 29.40
N LYS A 690 -11.68 21.28 29.84
CA LYS A 690 -12.08 21.74 31.18
C LYS A 690 -11.54 20.85 32.30
N GLU A 691 -11.24 19.59 32.00
CA GLU A 691 -10.68 18.63 32.96
C GLU A 691 -9.30 19.10 33.44
N PRO A 692 -9.02 19.05 34.75
CA PRO A 692 -7.81 19.63 35.33
C PRO A 692 -6.52 19.04 34.73
N GLU A 693 -6.54 17.77 34.35
CA GLU A 693 -5.41 17.02 33.79
C GLU A 693 -5.06 17.43 32.35
N ASN A 694 -6.04 17.97 31.62
CA ASN A 694 -5.92 18.31 30.21
C ASN A 694 -5.66 19.81 29.98
N ARG A 695 -5.93 20.67 30.98
CA ARG A 695 -5.76 22.14 30.87
C ARG A 695 -4.36 22.55 30.42
N GLY A 696 -3.33 21.88 30.92
CA GLY A 696 -1.93 22.17 30.57
C GLY A 696 -1.39 21.41 29.36
N ARG A 697 -2.17 20.52 28.73
CA ARG A 697 -1.67 19.65 27.66
C ARG A 697 -1.80 20.29 26.28
N LEU A 698 -0.68 20.80 25.77
CA LEU A 698 -0.61 21.48 24.48
C LEU A 698 -1.05 20.61 23.28
N SER A 699 -0.91 19.29 23.35
CA SER A 699 -1.37 18.37 22.30
C SER A 699 -2.89 18.40 22.08
N LEU A 700 -3.68 18.56 23.15
CA LEU A 700 -5.15 18.67 23.06
C LEU A 700 -5.56 20.04 22.53
N TRP A 701 -4.89 21.10 22.98
CA TRP A 701 -5.09 22.45 22.46
C TRP A 701 -4.78 22.53 20.96
N ARG A 702 -3.70 21.87 20.50
CA ARG A 702 -3.33 21.74 19.09
C ARG A 702 -4.46 21.15 18.26
N GLU A 703 -5.01 20.02 18.67
CA GLU A 703 -6.09 19.36 17.91
C GLU A 703 -7.41 20.15 17.96
N TYR A 704 -7.72 20.80 19.08
CA TYR A 704 -8.90 21.66 19.18
C TYR A 704 -8.79 22.91 18.29
N ALA A 705 -7.62 23.57 18.27
CA ALA A 705 -7.39 24.72 17.42
C ALA A 705 -7.46 24.35 15.94
N HIS A 706 -6.91 23.19 15.56
CA HIS A 706 -7.03 22.67 14.19
C HIS A 706 -8.47 22.27 13.84
N LEU A 707 -9.24 21.73 14.79
CA LEU A 707 -10.66 21.45 14.60
C LEU A 707 -11.44 22.74 14.27
N GLU A 708 -11.18 23.84 14.99
CA GLU A 708 -11.80 25.14 14.72
C GLU A 708 -11.39 25.69 13.34
N TRP A 709 -10.13 25.51 12.97
CA TRP A 709 -9.61 25.86 11.66
C TRP A 709 -10.32 25.11 10.52
N LEU A 710 -10.49 23.78 10.66
CA LEU A 710 -11.17 22.94 9.66
C LEU A 710 -12.65 23.28 9.50
N LEU A 711 -13.28 23.86 10.53
CA LEU A 711 -14.66 24.35 10.47
C LEU A 711 -14.77 25.74 9.82
N GLY A 712 -13.65 26.39 9.49
CA GLY A 712 -13.58 27.72 8.89
C GLY A 712 -13.72 28.88 9.87
N ASN A 713 -13.62 28.65 11.20
CA ASN A 713 -13.70 29.72 12.21
C ASN A 713 -12.30 30.25 12.55
N LEU A 714 -11.65 30.91 11.59
CA LEU A 714 -10.25 31.32 11.70
C LEU A 714 -9.98 32.20 12.93
N ASP A 715 -10.84 33.18 13.23
CA ASP A 715 -10.66 34.08 14.37
C ASP A 715 -10.67 33.34 15.72
N GLU A 716 -11.55 32.34 15.86
CA GLU A 716 -11.60 31.50 17.06
C GLU A 716 -10.41 30.54 17.10
N ALA A 717 -9.99 29.98 15.96
CA ALA A 717 -8.80 29.15 15.89
C ALA A 717 -7.54 29.93 16.32
N HIS A 718 -7.35 31.16 15.85
CA HIS A 718 -6.24 32.04 16.27
C HIS A 718 -6.27 32.28 17.78
N LYS A 719 -7.43 32.62 18.36
CA LYS A 719 -7.58 32.82 19.81
C LYS A 719 -7.18 31.56 20.58
N VAL A 720 -7.63 30.39 20.13
CA VAL A 720 -7.29 29.10 20.78
C VAL A 720 -5.78 28.83 20.67
N PHE A 721 -5.16 29.03 19.52
CA PHE A 721 -3.71 28.90 19.36
C PHE A 721 -2.94 29.88 20.26
N ASP A 722 -3.32 31.16 20.27
CA ASP A 722 -2.68 32.20 21.08
C ASP A 722 -2.83 31.90 22.59
N THR A 723 -3.98 31.39 23.04
CA THR A 723 -4.14 30.95 24.44
C THR A 723 -3.24 29.77 24.78
N ALA A 724 -3.10 28.79 23.87
CA ALA A 724 -2.23 27.64 24.09
C ALA A 724 -0.76 28.04 24.14
N LEU A 725 -0.34 28.97 23.28
CA LEU A 725 1.00 29.57 23.32
C LEU A 725 1.24 30.33 24.62
N GLY A 726 0.29 31.16 25.06
CA GLY A 726 0.38 31.86 26.34
C GLY A 726 0.60 30.93 27.54
N LEU A 727 0.04 29.71 27.52
CA LEU A 727 0.21 28.70 28.56
C LEU A 727 1.57 27.98 28.48
N GLY A 728 2.08 27.74 27.28
CA GLY A 728 3.21 26.83 27.04
C GLY A 728 4.56 27.50 26.75
N VAL A 729 4.59 28.77 26.31
CA VAL A 729 5.80 29.39 25.71
C VAL A 729 7.01 29.46 26.65
N ALA A 730 6.80 29.42 27.97
CA ALA A 730 7.89 29.30 28.94
C ALA A 730 8.72 28.01 28.80
N GLY A 731 8.16 26.94 28.21
CA GLY A 731 8.88 25.69 27.92
C GLY A 731 9.90 25.79 26.77
N GLY A 732 9.80 26.83 25.94
CA GLY A 732 10.73 27.11 24.85
C GLY A 732 10.97 25.94 23.89
N LEU A 733 12.17 25.86 23.33
CA LEU A 733 12.57 24.82 22.35
C LEU A 733 12.73 23.41 22.95
N ALA A 734 12.68 23.29 24.28
CA ALA A 734 12.84 22.01 24.96
C ALA A 734 11.54 21.20 25.01
N ASP A 735 10.37 21.85 24.90
CA ASP A 735 9.07 21.18 24.98
C ASP A 735 8.62 20.64 23.59
N PRO A 736 8.53 19.30 23.39
CA PRO A 736 8.04 18.70 22.16
C PRO A 736 6.64 19.16 21.77
N ALA A 737 5.73 19.24 22.73
CA ALA A 737 4.32 19.49 22.47
C ALA A 737 4.10 20.93 22.04
N LEU A 738 4.89 21.86 22.59
CA LEU A 738 4.93 23.26 22.16
C LEU A 738 5.49 23.39 20.74
N CYS A 739 6.60 22.71 20.43
CA CYS A 739 7.18 22.73 19.08
C CYS A 739 6.16 22.21 18.05
N ASP A 740 5.49 21.11 18.36
CA ASP A 740 4.46 20.52 17.50
C ASP A 740 3.23 21.42 17.30
N LEU A 741 2.82 22.17 18.33
CA LEU A 741 1.76 23.18 18.26
C LEU A 741 2.18 24.36 17.38
N CYS A 742 3.35 24.95 17.63
CA CYS A 742 3.91 26.06 16.84
C CYS A 742 4.12 25.70 15.39
N LEU A 743 4.61 24.48 15.12
CA LEU A 743 4.81 23.97 13.77
C LEU A 743 3.48 23.90 13.01
N LEU A 744 2.44 23.32 13.61
CA LEU A 744 1.13 23.24 12.98
C LEU A 744 0.55 24.63 12.72
N TYR A 745 0.61 25.53 13.70
CA TYR A 745 0.07 26.89 13.56
C TYR A 745 0.78 27.64 12.44
N ALA A 746 2.12 27.62 12.42
CA ALA A 746 2.91 28.25 11.37
C ALA A 746 2.64 27.63 9.98
N GLN A 747 2.46 26.30 9.88
CA GLN A 747 2.09 25.64 8.63
C GLN A 747 0.71 26.09 8.11
N LEU A 748 -0.29 26.19 8.99
CA LEU A 748 -1.64 26.63 8.64
C LEU A 748 -1.65 28.09 8.15
N GLU A 749 -0.91 28.99 8.79
CA GLU A 749 -0.75 30.39 8.37
C GLU A 749 -0.12 30.50 6.97
N VAL A 750 0.91 29.68 6.69
CA VAL A 750 1.57 29.65 5.38
C VAL A 750 0.62 29.14 4.29
N GLU A 751 -0.16 28.09 4.58
CA GLU A 751 -1.18 27.59 3.65
C GLU A 751 -2.30 28.61 3.41
N GLU A 752 -2.72 29.34 4.43
CA GLU A 752 -3.77 30.36 4.31
C GLU A 752 -3.33 31.58 3.51
N ALA A 753 -2.10 32.04 3.73
CA ALA A 753 -1.51 33.09 2.90
C ALA A 753 -1.49 32.67 1.43
N TRP A 754 -1.08 31.42 1.16
CA TRP A 754 -1.08 30.86 -0.19
C TRP A 754 -2.49 30.74 -0.81
N ARG A 755 -3.51 30.37 -0.03
CA ARG A 755 -4.91 30.34 -0.49
C ARG A 755 -5.43 31.74 -0.83
N ARG A 756 -5.02 32.77 -0.09
CA ARG A 756 -5.38 34.18 -0.38
C ARG A 756 -4.72 34.68 -1.67
N ASP A 757 -3.45 34.36 -1.88
CA ASP A 757 -2.67 34.81 -3.05
C ASP A 757 -3.17 34.19 -4.37
N THR A 758 -3.66 32.95 -4.33
CA THR A 758 -4.22 32.24 -5.51
C THR A 758 -5.66 32.66 -5.85
N GLY A 759 -6.36 33.35 -4.95
CA GLY A 759 -7.77 33.76 -5.07
C GLY A 759 -8.03 35.11 -5.77
N GLY A 760 -7.03 35.78 -6.33
CA GLY A 760 -7.21 36.98 -7.18
C GLY A 760 -7.31 38.33 -6.46
N ALA A 761 -7.03 38.41 -5.16
CA ALA A 761 -6.80 39.69 -4.48
C ALA A 761 -5.31 40.07 -4.59
N GLY A 762 -5.03 41.32 -4.98
CA GLY A 762 -3.72 41.78 -5.45
C GLY A 762 -2.51 41.45 -4.56
N THR A 763 -1.38 41.30 -5.25
CA THR A 763 -0.03 41.02 -4.74
C THR A 763 0.37 41.97 -3.61
N THR A 764 0.15 41.57 -2.36
CA THR A 764 0.90 42.14 -1.23
C THR A 764 2.08 41.21 -0.99
N VAL A 765 3.26 41.62 -1.45
CA VAL A 765 4.52 40.95 -1.10
C VAL A 765 4.67 41.08 0.41
N THR A 766 4.23 40.08 1.16
CA THR A 766 4.49 39.99 2.59
C THR A 766 5.97 39.72 2.76
N THR A 767 6.75 40.75 3.11
CA THR A 767 8.13 40.57 3.54
C THR A 767 8.17 39.56 4.69
N ALA A 768 9.19 38.71 4.77
CA ALA A 768 9.33 37.68 5.82
C ALA A 768 9.14 38.24 7.26
N MET A 769 9.44 39.52 7.47
CA MET A 769 9.28 40.25 8.74
C MET A 769 7.83 40.59 9.12
N SER A 770 6.88 40.44 8.19
CA SER A 770 5.45 40.70 8.38
C SER A 770 4.61 39.43 8.34
N SER A 771 5.25 38.26 8.29
CA SER A 771 4.57 36.96 8.29
C SER A 771 4.22 36.51 9.72
N PRO A 772 2.95 36.21 10.02
CA PRO A 772 2.54 35.63 11.30
C PRO A 772 3.30 34.34 11.64
N ALA A 773 3.59 33.50 10.63
CA ALA A 773 4.33 32.26 10.81
C ALA A 773 5.76 32.47 11.31
N VAL A 774 6.47 33.48 10.79
CA VAL A 774 7.83 33.83 11.25
C VAL A 774 7.78 34.39 12.67
N TYR A 775 6.72 35.12 13.03
CA TYR A 775 6.54 35.65 14.38
C TYR A 775 6.40 34.54 15.41
N ILE A 776 5.52 33.58 15.16
CA ILE A 776 5.28 32.42 16.04
C ILE A 776 6.58 31.64 16.27
N LEU A 777 7.31 31.34 15.19
CA LEU A 777 8.57 30.58 15.28
C LEU A 777 9.69 31.38 15.96
N THR A 778 9.73 32.71 15.81
CA THR A 778 10.69 33.56 16.51
C THR A 778 10.39 33.59 18.02
N LYS A 779 9.11 33.74 18.39
CA LYS A 779 8.69 33.75 19.80
C LYS A 779 8.94 32.43 20.52
N LEU A 780 8.76 31.30 19.83
CA LEU A 780 9.12 29.99 20.35
C LEU A 780 10.61 29.90 20.75
N ALA A 781 11.50 30.47 19.92
CA ALA A 781 12.94 30.46 20.18
C ALA A 781 13.39 31.46 21.25
N GLU A 782 12.64 32.56 21.45
CA GLU A 782 12.90 33.54 22.52
C GLU A 782 12.52 33.02 23.91
N GLY A 783 11.52 32.13 24.01
CA GLY A 783 11.06 31.56 25.29
C GLY A 783 10.45 32.58 26.27
N SER A 784 10.12 33.79 25.80
CA SER A 784 9.55 34.89 26.59
C SER A 784 8.03 34.97 26.47
N SER A 785 7.35 35.70 27.36
CA SER A 785 5.88 35.89 27.33
C SER A 785 5.34 36.17 25.92
N TYR A 786 4.34 35.38 25.49
CA TYR A 786 3.74 35.49 24.17
C TYR A 786 2.68 36.60 24.13
N ALA A 787 2.70 37.39 23.05
CA ALA A 787 1.67 38.36 22.72
C ALA A 787 1.17 38.08 21.29
N PRO A 788 -0.12 38.32 20.99
CA PRO A 788 -0.65 38.18 19.63
C PRO A 788 0.10 39.03 18.61
N PHE A 789 0.12 38.60 17.35
CA PHE A 789 0.89 39.27 16.30
C PHE A 789 0.33 40.68 15.98
N LEU A 790 1.20 41.69 16.07
CA LEU A 790 0.87 43.11 15.80
C LEU A 790 1.45 43.65 14.48
N GLY A 791 2.05 42.81 13.63
CA GLY A 791 2.41 43.17 12.26
C GLY A 791 3.90 43.39 11.94
N GLN A 792 4.78 43.58 12.94
CA GLN A 792 6.21 43.85 12.69
C GLN A 792 7.14 43.09 13.64
N LEU A 793 8.18 42.45 13.07
CA LEU A 793 9.27 41.78 13.77
C LEU A 793 10.57 42.57 13.67
N ALA A 794 11.32 42.63 14.78
CA ALA A 794 12.67 43.18 14.78
C ALA A 794 13.65 42.19 14.10
N PRO A 795 14.48 42.62 13.12
CA PRO A 795 15.45 41.75 12.45
C PRO A 795 16.44 41.06 13.41
N VAL A 796 16.78 41.73 14.51
CA VAL A 796 17.67 41.21 15.56
C VAL A 796 17.06 40.00 16.28
N ALA A 797 15.74 39.97 16.47
CA ALA A 797 15.03 38.85 17.08
C ALA A 797 15.15 37.59 16.22
N VAL A 798 15.02 37.74 14.89
CA VAL A 798 15.16 36.63 13.92
C VAL A 798 16.58 36.05 13.92
N LEU A 799 17.61 36.89 14.02
CA LEU A 799 19.00 36.41 14.13
C LEU A 799 19.26 35.65 15.43
N LYS A 800 18.72 36.15 16.56
CA LYS A 800 18.82 35.47 17.86
C LYS A 800 18.09 34.13 17.84
N ALA A 801 16.88 34.09 17.30
CA ALA A 801 16.09 32.87 17.15
C ALA A 801 16.82 31.82 16.29
N ARG A 802 17.45 32.24 15.18
CA ARG A 802 18.24 31.32 14.34
C ARG A 802 19.35 30.62 15.13
N LYS A 803 20.12 31.39 15.91
CA LYS A 803 21.21 30.85 16.73
C LYS A 803 20.68 29.93 17.83
N ALA A 804 19.54 30.26 18.44
CA ALA A 804 18.89 29.43 19.46
C ALA A 804 18.43 28.08 18.88
N TYR A 805 17.78 28.08 17.71
CA TYR A 805 17.39 26.83 17.03
C TYR A 805 18.59 25.96 16.65
N GLU A 806 19.65 26.57 16.11
CA GLU A 806 20.88 25.86 15.74
C GLU A 806 21.50 25.16 16.95
N GLN A 807 21.61 25.88 18.08
CA GLN A 807 22.11 25.32 19.34
C GLN A 807 21.19 24.22 19.90
N ALA A 808 19.87 24.40 19.83
CA ALA A 808 18.90 23.42 20.32
C ALA A 808 18.92 22.12 19.49
N VAL A 809 19.01 22.23 18.16
CA VAL A 809 19.10 21.06 17.28
C VAL A 809 20.42 20.33 17.49
N VAL A 810 21.55 21.04 17.57
CA VAL A 810 22.87 20.41 17.79
C VAL A 810 22.95 19.73 19.16
N SER A 811 22.40 20.33 20.21
CA SER A 811 22.40 19.75 21.56
C SER A 811 21.44 18.56 21.74
N SER A 812 20.35 18.52 20.98
CA SER A 812 19.38 17.42 21.05
C SER A 812 19.78 16.20 20.21
N LEU A 813 20.81 16.31 19.37
CA LEU A 813 21.37 15.19 18.62
C LEU A 813 22.25 14.34 19.56
N PRO A 814 22.02 13.02 19.69
CA PRO A 814 22.80 12.18 20.59
C PRO A 814 24.29 12.17 20.21
N GLY A 815 25.16 12.33 21.22
CA GLY A 815 26.59 12.03 21.13
C GLY A 815 26.82 10.53 20.91
N GLN A 816 28.01 10.16 20.43
CA GLN A 816 28.33 8.82 19.92
C GLN A 816 28.45 7.74 21.01
N GLU A 817 28.11 8.01 22.28
CA GLU A 817 28.39 7.10 23.39
C GLU A 817 27.15 6.75 24.23
N GLU A 818 27.02 5.44 24.42
CA GLU A 818 26.29 4.65 25.43
C GLU A 818 24.78 4.38 25.30
N GLY A 819 24.48 3.09 25.44
CA GLY A 819 23.18 2.47 25.26
C GLY A 819 22.37 2.43 26.55
N ALA A 820 21.10 2.79 26.44
CA ALA A 820 20.05 2.42 27.38
C ALA A 820 18.73 2.29 26.59
N ALA A 821 18.31 1.05 26.34
CA ALA A 821 17.23 0.67 25.43
C ALA A 821 15.79 1.06 25.87
N GLY A 822 15.62 1.98 26.82
CA GLY A 822 14.31 2.36 27.38
C GLY A 822 13.89 3.82 27.22
N GLN A 823 14.80 4.75 26.86
CA GLN A 823 14.51 6.20 26.79
C GLN A 823 14.44 6.78 25.36
N GLY A 824 14.60 5.95 24.32
CA GLY A 824 14.74 6.38 22.93
C GLY A 824 13.53 7.10 22.33
N GLN A 825 12.30 6.67 22.65
CA GLN A 825 11.08 7.19 22.01
C GLN A 825 10.70 8.62 22.43
N SER A 826 10.97 8.99 23.69
CA SER A 826 10.67 10.35 24.19
C SER A 826 11.61 11.40 23.58
N LYS A 827 12.91 11.06 23.47
CA LYS A 827 13.91 11.91 22.82
C LYS A 827 13.67 12.03 21.31
N SER A 828 13.20 10.98 20.63
CA SER A 828 12.88 11.07 19.20
C SER A 828 11.71 12.03 18.90
N ARG A 829 10.63 11.99 19.70
CA ARG A 829 9.49 12.91 19.56
C ARG A 829 9.88 14.37 19.80
N GLN A 830 10.78 14.63 20.75
CA GLN A 830 11.36 15.95 21.03
C GLN A 830 12.03 16.57 19.81
N VAL A 831 12.82 15.78 19.08
CA VAL A 831 13.60 16.31 17.97
C VAL A 831 12.76 16.50 16.70
N LYS A 832 11.65 15.77 16.52
CA LYS A 832 10.75 15.91 15.36
C LYS A 832 10.15 17.31 15.23
N GLY A 833 9.45 17.77 16.28
CA GLY A 833 8.77 19.08 16.26
C GLY A 833 9.77 20.23 16.12
N LEU A 834 10.88 20.14 16.87
CA LEU A 834 11.97 21.12 16.84
C LEU A 834 12.61 21.27 15.45
N VAL A 835 12.96 20.15 14.80
CA VAL A 835 13.53 20.16 13.44
C VAL A 835 12.53 20.72 12.43
N GLY A 836 11.25 20.37 12.55
CA GLY A 836 10.19 20.92 11.70
C GLY A 836 10.05 22.43 11.85
N CYS A 837 10.04 22.95 13.08
CA CYS A 837 10.02 24.38 13.37
C CYS A 837 11.23 25.10 12.78
N TYR A 838 12.44 24.57 13.02
CA TYR A 838 13.67 25.20 12.53
C TYR A 838 13.75 25.20 11.00
N ALA A 839 13.38 24.08 10.36
CA ALA A 839 13.39 23.99 8.90
C ALA A 839 12.36 24.93 8.27
N LEU A 840 11.14 25.03 8.82
CA LEU A 840 10.14 25.99 8.34
C LEU A 840 10.59 27.44 8.56
N PHE A 841 11.24 27.73 9.69
CA PHE A 841 11.83 29.04 9.97
C PHE A 841 12.93 29.41 8.97
N GLN A 842 13.82 28.48 8.64
CA GLN A 842 14.87 28.69 7.62
C GLN A 842 14.28 28.84 6.21
N TYR A 843 13.23 28.08 5.89
CA TYR A 843 12.50 28.22 4.63
C TYR A 843 11.94 29.63 4.45
N LEU A 844 11.26 30.16 5.47
CA LEU A 844 10.62 31.48 5.42
C LEU A 844 11.61 32.65 5.48
N THR A 845 12.81 32.46 6.05
CA THR A 845 13.78 33.55 6.26
C THR A 845 14.98 33.56 5.33
N VAL A 846 15.37 32.40 4.78
CA VAL A 846 16.54 32.23 3.89
C VAL A 846 16.15 31.59 2.58
N GLY A 847 15.37 30.51 2.63
CA GLY A 847 14.92 29.76 1.46
C GLY A 847 15.03 28.25 1.63
N VAL A 848 14.72 27.53 0.55
CA VAL A 848 14.57 26.06 0.54
C VAL A 848 15.88 25.31 0.83
N ASP A 849 17.01 25.78 0.31
CA ASP A 849 18.31 25.10 0.50
C ASP A 849 18.74 25.07 1.98
N ALA A 850 18.48 26.17 2.70
CA ALA A 850 18.75 26.25 4.12
C ALA A 850 17.85 25.30 4.93
N ALA A 851 16.57 25.20 4.56
CA ALA A 851 15.65 24.25 5.19
C ALA A 851 16.05 22.78 4.89
N ASP A 852 16.47 22.48 3.66
CA ASP A 852 16.92 21.16 3.28
C ASP A 852 18.20 20.75 4.03
N ALA A 853 19.14 21.67 4.23
CA ALA A 853 20.34 21.45 5.05
C ALA A 853 20.00 21.05 6.50
N VAL A 854 18.98 21.67 7.10
CA VAL A 854 18.51 21.30 8.44
C VAL A 854 17.98 19.86 8.48
N TYR A 855 17.14 19.49 7.50
CA TYR A 855 16.64 18.12 7.40
C TYR A 855 17.74 17.11 7.09
N ASN A 856 18.72 17.46 6.26
CA ASN A 856 19.89 16.64 5.97
C ASN A 856 20.73 16.37 7.23
N LEU A 857 20.89 17.37 8.10
CA LEU A 857 21.57 17.24 9.39
C LEU A 857 20.81 16.28 10.32
N ALA A 858 19.48 16.45 10.42
CA ALA A 858 18.62 15.61 11.24
C ALA A 858 18.58 14.16 10.75
N ARG A 859 18.51 13.93 9.42
CA ARG A 859 18.34 12.59 8.82
C ARG A 859 19.46 11.61 9.18
N LYS A 860 20.69 12.09 9.41
CA LYS A 860 21.80 11.23 9.83
C LYS A 860 21.55 10.55 11.19
N ARG A 861 20.57 10.99 11.98
CA ARG A 861 20.30 10.50 13.35
C ARG A 861 18.81 10.42 13.76
N LEU A 862 17.83 10.70 12.88
CA LEU A 862 16.38 10.72 13.21
C LEU A 862 15.49 9.75 12.40
N GLU A 863 14.36 9.40 13.04
CA GLU A 863 13.27 8.52 12.57
C GLU A 863 12.46 9.02 11.34
N GLN A 864 11.63 8.11 10.80
CA GLN A 864 10.66 8.22 9.68
C GLN A 864 9.98 9.57 9.49
N HIS A 865 9.52 10.20 10.58
CA HIS A 865 8.66 11.36 10.51
C HIS A 865 9.36 12.67 10.11
N SER A 866 10.67 12.79 10.35
CA SER A 866 11.47 13.94 9.89
C SER A 866 11.57 14.00 8.36
N SER A 867 11.54 12.83 7.72
CA SER A 867 11.54 12.71 6.26
C SER A 867 10.20 13.10 5.66
N MET A 868 9.08 12.82 6.35
CA MET A 868 7.74 13.23 5.89
C MET A 868 7.58 14.75 5.86
N SER A 869 8.01 15.46 6.90
CA SER A 869 7.92 16.92 6.97
C SER A 869 8.82 17.61 5.94
N GLN A 870 10.01 17.05 5.66
CA GLN A 870 10.89 17.51 4.59
C GLN A 870 10.21 17.43 3.22
N VAL A 871 9.64 16.25 2.89
CA VAL A 871 8.98 16.04 1.59
C VAL A 871 7.76 16.95 1.43
N ALA A 872 6.98 17.16 2.48
CA ALA A 872 5.83 18.07 2.43
C ALA A 872 6.25 19.51 2.15
N LEU A 873 7.33 20.00 2.79
CA LEU A 873 7.87 21.33 2.56
C LEU A 873 8.37 21.49 1.11
N LEU A 874 9.13 20.52 0.61
CA LEU A 874 9.64 20.56 -0.76
C LEU A 874 8.51 20.49 -1.79
N ARG A 875 7.45 19.72 -1.51
CA ARG A 875 6.25 19.66 -2.34
C ARG A 875 5.54 21.03 -2.38
N TYR A 876 5.34 21.67 -1.24
CA TYR A 876 4.79 23.02 -1.16
C TYR A 876 5.63 24.04 -1.95
N HIS A 877 6.95 23.96 -1.81
CA HIS A 877 7.86 24.83 -2.56
C HIS A 877 7.75 24.62 -4.07
N THR A 878 7.62 23.37 -4.52
CA THR A 878 7.50 23.03 -5.95
C THR A 878 6.12 23.41 -6.52
N SER A 879 5.07 23.46 -5.70
CA SER A 879 3.77 23.98 -6.13
C SER A 879 3.71 25.51 -6.23
N THR A 880 4.59 26.22 -5.51
CA THR A 880 4.63 27.69 -5.48
C THR A 880 5.71 28.27 -6.41
N ASN A 881 6.84 27.57 -6.57
CA ASN A 881 8.02 28.02 -7.29
C ASN A 881 8.51 26.97 -8.29
N VAL A 882 9.22 27.41 -9.33
CA VAL A 882 9.89 26.51 -10.28
C VAL A 882 11.13 25.93 -9.60
N TYR A 883 11.05 24.67 -9.17
CA TYR A 883 12.11 23.99 -8.43
C TYR A 883 12.46 22.61 -9.05
N PRO A 884 13.74 22.19 -9.09
CA PRO A 884 14.10 20.90 -9.67
C PRO A 884 13.56 19.71 -8.85
N LEU A 885 12.80 18.84 -9.52
CA LEU A 885 12.23 17.62 -8.92
C LEU A 885 13.29 16.62 -8.43
N SER A 886 14.55 16.75 -8.84
CA SER A 886 15.67 15.91 -8.39
C SER A 886 15.82 15.91 -6.86
N HIS A 887 15.63 17.06 -6.21
CA HIS A 887 15.81 17.18 -4.76
C HIS A 887 14.72 16.44 -3.98
N ILE A 888 13.44 16.60 -4.38
CA ILE A 888 12.32 15.86 -3.78
C ILE A 888 12.52 14.35 -3.94
N ARG A 889 12.95 13.92 -5.13
CA ARG A 889 13.23 12.52 -5.42
C ARG A 889 14.35 11.96 -4.56
N LEU A 890 15.45 12.68 -4.39
CA LEU A 890 16.55 12.26 -3.54
C LEU A 890 16.10 12.11 -2.08
N ALA A 891 15.33 13.08 -1.57
CA ALA A 891 14.76 13.02 -0.22
C ALA A 891 13.85 11.79 -0.05
N LEU A 892 12.94 11.55 -1.01
CA LEU A 892 12.03 10.41 -0.98
C LEU A 892 12.73 9.06 -1.12
N THR A 893 13.63 8.92 -2.08
CA THR A 893 14.36 7.65 -2.31
C THR A 893 15.28 7.31 -1.14
N SER A 894 15.94 8.31 -0.54
CA SER A 894 16.72 8.13 0.68
C SER A 894 15.85 7.73 1.87
N ALA A 895 14.66 8.31 2.03
CA ALA A 895 13.76 7.97 3.14
C ALA A 895 13.17 6.56 2.97
N LEU A 896 12.70 6.23 1.77
CA LEU A 896 12.09 4.93 1.46
C LEU A 896 13.08 3.76 1.50
N ALA A 897 14.37 4.01 1.25
CA ALA A 897 15.42 3.01 1.42
C ALA A 897 15.55 2.53 2.89
N HIS A 898 15.31 3.43 3.86
CA HIS A 898 15.35 3.09 5.29
C HIS A 898 13.97 2.64 5.82
N PHE A 899 12.89 3.09 5.19
CA PHE A 899 11.53 2.96 5.70
C PHE A 899 10.55 2.42 4.66
N ALA A 900 10.85 1.23 4.15
CA ALA A 900 10.10 0.58 3.08
C ALA A 900 8.64 0.24 3.44
N SER A 901 8.28 0.16 4.73
CA SER A 901 6.90 -0.13 5.17
C SER A 901 6.00 1.09 5.26
N SER A 902 6.53 2.32 5.14
CA SER A 902 5.76 3.55 5.30
C SER A 902 4.88 3.82 4.08
N THR A 903 3.56 3.70 4.25
CA THR A 903 2.58 3.88 3.18
C THR A 903 2.47 5.34 2.73
N SER A 904 2.60 6.28 3.65
CA SER A 904 2.52 7.72 3.37
C SER A 904 3.69 8.23 2.52
N LEU A 905 4.91 7.73 2.76
CA LEU A 905 6.07 8.05 1.91
C LEU A 905 5.90 7.49 0.48
N TRP A 906 5.35 6.28 0.34
CA TRP A 906 5.11 5.69 -0.97
C TRP A 906 4.01 6.42 -1.76
N GLN A 907 2.93 6.85 -1.09
CA GLN A 907 1.90 7.69 -1.72
C GLN A 907 2.51 8.96 -2.31
N LEU A 908 3.34 9.66 -1.53
CA LEU A 908 4.04 10.87 -1.99
C LEU A 908 4.99 10.58 -3.15
N TYR A 909 5.73 9.46 -3.10
CA TYR A 909 6.63 9.05 -4.18
C TYR A 909 5.90 8.80 -5.49
N VAL A 910 4.81 8.04 -5.46
CA VAL A 910 4.01 7.77 -6.67
C VAL A 910 3.39 9.05 -7.23
N GLN A 911 2.89 9.95 -6.38
CA GLN A 911 2.37 11.26 -6.81
C GLN A 911 3.43 12.11 -7.51
N VAL A 912 4.67 12.13 -7.02
CA VAL A 912 5.77 12.89 -7.63
C VAL A 912 6.22 12.25 -8.95
N GLU A 913 6.33 10.93 -9.01
CA GLU A 913 6.79 10.26 -10.23
C GLU A 913 5.73 10.23 -11.34
N ASN A 914 4.43 10.18 -11.02
CA ASN A 914 3.38 10.21 -12.05
C ASN A 914 3.29 11.54 -12.81
N ARG A 915 3.78 12.63 -12.22
CA ARG A 915 3.88 13.93 -12.92
C ARG A 915 5.01 13.96 -13.96
N TYR A 916 5.82 12.90 -14.08
CA TYR A 916 7.01 12.88 -14.95
C TYR A 916 7.19 11.57 -15.72
N HIS A 917 7.69 11.66 -16.95
CA HIS A 917 7.76 10.53 -17.89
C HIS A 917 8.97 9.56 -17.70
N SER A 918 9.60 9.48 -16.52
CA SER A 918 10.77 8.57 -16.30
C SER A 918 10.39 7.28 -15.59
N ALA A 919 9.60 6.44 -16.27
CA ALA A 919 9.18 5.16 -15.73
C ALA A 919 10.36 4.23 -15.41
N GLY A 920 11.42 4.19 -16.24
CA GLY A 920 12.59 3.33 -16.04
C GLY A 920 13.35 3.58 -14.73
N ARG A 921 13.46 4.84 -14.28
CA ARG A 921 14.07 5.17 -13.00
C ARG A 921 13.24 4.65 -11.83
N ALA A 922 11.94 4.95 -11.84
CA ALA A 922 11.02 4.50 -10.80
C ALA A 922 11.01 2.96 -10.70
N ARG A 923 11.01 2.26 -11.84
CA ARG A 923 11.08 0.80 -11.92
C ARG A 923 12.32 0.23 -11.25
N ARG A 924 13.52 0.78 -11.55
CA ARG A 924 14.78 0.34 -10.93
C ARG A 924 14.77 0.57 -9.41
N PHE A 925 14.23 1.70 -8.96
CA PHE A 925 14.09 2.00 -7.54
C PHE A 925 13.15 1.02 -6.83
N PHE A 926 11.94 0.80 -7.37
CA PHE A 926 11.01 -0.21 -6.84
C PHE A 926 11.67 -1.57 -6.76
N HIS A 927 12.35 -2.02 -7.82
CA HIS A 927 13.05 -3.31 -7.83
C HIS A 927 14.13 -3.42 -6.75
N SER A 928 14.93 -2.36 -6.55
CA SER A 928 15.95 -2.33 -5.49
C SER A 928 15.32 -2.48 -4.10
N VAL A 929 14.22 -1.79 -3.83
CA VAL A 929 13.56 -1.82 -2.51
C VAL A 929 12.77 -3.12 -2.30
N THR A 930 12.09 -3.65 -3.31
CA THR A 930 11.36 -4.92 -3.20
C THR A 930 12.29 -6.11 -3.01
N LYS A 931 13.52 -6.07 -3.56
CA LYS A 931 14.56 -7.08 -3.32
C LYS A 931 15.10 -7.01 -1.89
N ALA A 932 15.26 -5.82 -1.34
CA ALA A 932 15.79 -5.63 0.01
C ALA A 932 14.74 -5.84 1.12
N SER A 933 13.44 -5.69 0.82
CA SER A 933 12.36 -5.69 1.81
C SER A 933 11.44 -6.92 1.74
N THR A 934 11.10 -7.45 2.91
CA THR A 934 10.09 -8.53 3.07
C THR A 934 8.65 -8.00 3.04
N SER A 935 8.46 -6.69 3.14
CA SER A 935 7.13 -6.05 3.15
C SER A 935 6.42 -6.15 1.79
N VAL A 936 5.10 -6.32 1.83
CA VAL A 936 4.23 -6.30 0.64
C VAL A 936 3.95 -4.88 0.17
N VAL A 937 4.07 -3.88 1.06
CA VAL A 937 3.72 -2.47 0.79
C VAL A 937 4.45 -1.91 -0.44
N PRO A 938 5.79 -2.01 -0.58
CA PRO A 938 6.49 -1.55 -1.78
C PRO A 938 5.99 -2.19 -3.08
N ARG A 939 5.60 -3.47 -3.03
CA ARG A 939 5.09 -4.22 -4.19
C ARG A 939 3.71 -3.70 -4.61
N LEU A 940 2.83 -3.41 -3.65
CA LEU A 940 1.51 -2.81 -3.92
C LEU A 940 1.63 -1.44 -4.58
N PHE A 941 2.55 -0.59 -4.10
CA PHE A 941 2.78 0.73 -4.69
C PHE A 941 3.47 0.65 -6.07
N ALA A 942 4.34 -0.33 -6.30
CA ALA A 942 4.91 -0.57 -7.63
C ALA A 942 3.82 -0.93 -8.67
N ILE A 943 2.88 -1.80 -8.28
CA ILE A 943 1.72 -2.18 -9.10
C ILE A 943 0.82 -0.97 -9.34
N SER A 944 0.44 -0.25 -8.28
CA SER A 944 -0.40 0.94 -8.36
C SER A 944 0.19 2.01 -9.28
N ALA A 945 1.50 2.25 -9.21
CA ALA A 945 2.18 3.20 -10.08
C ALA A 945 2.10 2.82 -11.56
N GLU A 946 2.31 1.54 -11.92
CA GLU A 946 2.17 1.10 -13.32
C GLU A 946 0.70 1.10 -13.77
N GLN A 947 -0.26 0.80 -12.89
CA GLN A 947 -1.70 0.89 -13.19
C GLN A 947 -2.13 2.33 -13.46
N GLN A 948 -1.69 3.30 -12.64
CA GLN A 948 -1.98 4.72 -12.85
C GLN A 948 -1.37 5.24 -14.17
N ARG A 949 -0.16 4.78 -14.53
CA ARG A 949 0.42 5.09 -15.84
C ARG A 949 -0.43 4.53 -16.98
N LYS A 950 -0.86 3.27 -16.88
CA LYS A 950 -1.75 2.67 -17.88
C LYS A 950 -3.06 3.44 -18.01
N GLN A 951 -3.68 3.85 -16.90
CA GLN A 951 -4.91 4.65 -16.94
C GLN A 951 -4.71 5.99 -17.64
N LEU A 952 -3.60 6.67 -17.39
CA LEU A 952 -3.24 7.93 -18.05
C LEU A 952 -3.05 7.72 -19.56
N VAL A 953 -2.31 6.69 -19.93
CA VAL A 953 -2.13 6.24 -21.31
C VAL A 953 -3.47 5.99 -22.01
N ASP A 954 -4.31 5.14 -21.42
CA ASP A 954 -5.59 4.78 -22.00
C ASP A 954 -6.51 6.02 -22.10
N SER A 955 -6.40 6.98 -21.17
CA SER A 955 -7.15 8.24 -21.21
C SER A 955 -6.74 9.13 -22.39
N VAL A 956 -5.43 9.19 -22.69
CA VAL A 956 -4.90 9.92 -23.85
C VAL A 956 -5.34 9.24 -25.15
N GLN A 957 -5.27 7.91 -25.22
CA GLN A 957 -5.71 7.17 -26.41
C GLN A 957 -7.22 7.31 -26.70
N ARG A 958 -8.07 7.43 -25.67
CA ARG A 958 -9.53 7.60 -25.82
C ARG A 958 -9.95 9.05 -26.12
N SER A 959 -9.09 10.03 -25.81
CA SER A 959 -9.35 11.43 -26.12
C SER A 959 -8.88 11.70 -27.55
N ASP A 960 -9.80 11.73 -28.52
CA ASP A 960 -9.56 11.95 -29.96
C ASP A 960 -8.89 13.30 -30.33
N CYS A 961 -8.20 13.96 -29.40
CA CYS A 961 -7.45 15.19 -29.57
C CYS A 961 -6.11 14.91 -30.28
N TYR A 962 -6.17 14.72 -31.61
CA TYR A 962 -5.02 14.45 -32.50
C TYR A 962 -3.94 15.56 -32.58
N GLY A 963 -3.97 16.57 -31.71
CA GLY A 963 -3.17 17.80 -31.83
C GLY A 963 -2.18 18.08 -30.70
N ASP A 964 -2.37 17.54 -29.50
CA ASP A 964 -1.41 17.73 -28.42
C ASP A 964 -0.36 16.62 -28.49
N THR A 965 0.87 17.00 -28.85
CA THR A 965 2.05 16.15 -28.79
C THR A 965 2.37 15.80 -27.33
N VAL A 966 1.58 14.93 -26.72
CA VAL A 966 2.06 14.11 -25.62
C VAL A 966 2.91 13.05 -26.28
N SER A 967 4.21 13.06 -26.02
CA SER A 967 5.13 11.99 -26.40
C SER A 967 4.72 10.69 -25.71
N SER A 968 3.68 10.02 -26.19
CA SER A 968 3.34 8.67 -25.76
C SER A 968 4.44 7.74 -26.27
N LEU A 969 5.18 7.16 -25.32
CA LEU A 969 6.05 6.04 -25.61
C LEU A 969 5.17 4.93 -26.22
N PRO A 970 5.62 4.20 -27.24
CA PRO A 970 4.85 3.08 -27.78
C PRO A 970 4.59 2.03 -26.69
N GLU A 971 3.32 1.88 -26.30
CA GLU A 971 2.83 1.11 -25.14
C GLU A 971 2.67 -0.39 -25.39
N ASN A 972 3.59 -1.01 -26.12
CA ASN A 972 3.59 -2.46 -26.22
C ASN A 972 4.14 -3.05 -24.90
N GLY A 973 3.27 -3.69 -24.12
CA GLY A 973 3.68 -4.56 -23.00
C GLY A 973 3.41 -4.05 -21.56
N LEU A 974 2.84 -2.86 -21.34
CA LEU A 974 2.51 -2.40 -19.96
C LEU A 974 1.59 -3.37 -19.22
N SER A 975 0.56 -3.89 -19.90
CA SER A 975 -0.32 -4.91 -19.32
C SER A 975 0.42 -6.22 -19.00
N ASN A 976 1.43 -6.60 -19.80
CA ASN A 976 2.26 -7.77 -19.50
C ASN A 976 3.14 -7.52 -18.27
N ARG A 977 3.68 -6.30 -18.15
CA ARG A 977 4.48 -5.88 -17.00
C ARG A 977 3.66 -5.87 -15.71
N ILE A 978 2.46 -5.28 -15.73
CA ILE A 978 1.57 -5.28 -14.55
C ILE A 978 1.26 -6.72 -14.13
N ARG A 979 0.99 -7.63 -15.08
CA ARG A 979 0.81 -9.06 -14.78
C ARG A 979 2.05 -9.68 -14.15
N SER A 980 3.23 -9.43 -14.72
CA SER A 980 4.51 -9.90 -14.14
C SER A 980 4.72 -9.38 -12.70
N LEU A 981 4.38 -8.11 -12.43
CA LEU A 981 4.45 -7.56 -11.07
C LEU A 981 3.48 -8.25 -10.10
N PHE A 982 2.27 -8.58 -10.53
CA PHE A 982 1.33 -9.36 -9.72
C PHE A 982 1.86 -10.78 -9.44
N GLU A 983 2.31 -11.51 -10.47
CA GLU A 983 2.84 -12.86 -10.27
C GLU A 983 4.10 -12.86 -9.38
N ASN A 984 4.99 -11.88 -9.54
CA ASN A 984 6.16 -11.73 -8.67
C ASN A 984 5.79 -11.36 -7.23
N ALA A 985 4.71 -10.61 -7.02
CA ALA A 985 4.24 -10.26 -5.69
C ALA A 985 3.62 -11.48 -4.98
N ILE A 986 2.81 -12.25 -5.71
CA ILE A 986 2.15 -13.47 -5.20
C ILE A 986 3.15 -14.60 -4.95
N ALA A 987 4.28 -14.65 -5.69
CA ALA A 987 5.34 -15.63 -5.44
C ALA A 987 6.05 -15.48 -4.08
N THR A 988 5.79 -14.39 -3.35
CA THR A 988 6.35 -14.17 -2.01
C THR A 988 5.42 -14.66 -0.91
N GLU A 989 5.99 -15.16 0.20
CA GLU A 989 5.24 -15.67 1.36
C GLU A 989 4.26 -14.64 1.94
N HIS A 990 4.65 -13.38 2.05
CA HIS A 990 3.74 -12.35 2.56
C HIS A 990 2.73 -11.87 1.52
N GLY A 991 3.09 -11.90 0.22
CA GLY A 991 2.22 -11.44 -0.86
C GLY A 991 1.07 -12.40 -1.14
N VAL A 992 1.33 -13.72 -1.09
CA VAL A 992 0.30 -14.75 -1.30
C VAL A 992 -0.82 -14.68 -0.26
N HIS A 993 -0.51 -14.22 0.96
CA HIS A 993 -1.48 -14.08 2.04
C HIS A 993 -2.01 -12.64 2.20
N CYS A 994 -1.91 -11.79 1.17
CA CYS A 994 -2.42 -10.42 1.18
C CYS A 994 -3.75 -10.33 0.42
N PRO A 995 -4.91 -10.20 1.10
CA PRO A 995 -6.20 -10.10 0.41
C PRO A 995 -6.27 -8.96 -0.60
N LEU A 996 -5.79 -7.76 -0.25
CA LEU A 996 -5.81 -6.60 -1.13
C LEU A 996 -5.08 -6.85 -2.47
N LEU A 997 -3.97 -7.60 -2.45
CA LEU A 997 -3.20 -7.90 -3.67
C LEU A 997 -4.02 -8.74 -4.66
N TRP A 998 -4.69 -9.79 -4.17
CA TRP A 998 -5.53 -10.66 -4.98
C TRP A 998 -6.74 -9.93 -5.56
N ARG A 999 -7.42 -9.13 -4.71
CA ARG A 999 -8.52 -8.26 -5.12
C ARG A 999 -8.10 -7.37 -6.29
N MET A 1000 -6.96 -6.67 -6.15
CA MET A 1000 -6.41 -5.81 -7.20
C MET A 1000 -6.09 -6.57 -8.49
N TYR A 1001 -5.57 -7.80 -8.39
CA TYR A 1001 -5.22 -8.60 -9.56
C TYR A 1001 -6.45 -9.03 -10.35
N MET A 1002 -7.50 -9.50 -9.67
CA MET A 1002 -8.77 -9.87 -10.30
C MET A 1002 -9.38 -8.69 -11.05
N ASN A 1003 -9.51 -7.54 -10.37
CA ASN A 1003 -10.07 -6.33 -10.98
C ASN A 1003 -9.25 -5.85 -12.19
N PHE A 1004 -7.92 -5.95 -12.12
CA PHE A 1004 -7.05 -5.61 -13.25
C PHE A 1004 -7.29 -6.50 -14.47
N LEU A 1005 -7.39 -7.82 -14.30
CA LEU A 1005 -7.63 -8.74 -15.43
C LEU A 1005 -9.02 -8.54 -16.07
N VAL A 1006 -10.04 -8.29 -15.25
CA VAL A 1006 -11.39 -8.00 -15.74
C VAL A 1006 -11.42 -6.67 -16.50
N SER A 1007 -10.70 -5.64 -16.00
CA SER A 1007 -10.58 -4.35 -16.71
C SER A 1007 -9.89 -4.45 -18.07
N GLU A 1008 -9.09 -5.51 -18.30
CA GLU A 1008 -8.44 -5.84 -19.58
C GLU A 1008 -9.33 -6.70 -20.51
N GLY A 1009 -10.58 -6.97 -20.13
CA GLY A 1009 -11.50 -7.84 -20.87
C GLY A 1009 -11.22 -9.34 -20.72
N LYS A 1010 -10.32 -9.75 -19.81
CA LYS A 1010 -9.92 -11.15 -19.60
C LYS A 1010 -10.69 -11.78 -18.44
N VAL A 1011 -12.02 -11.81 -18.55
CA VAL A 1011 -12.94 -12.26 -17.51
C VAL A 1011 -12.63 -13.68 -17.02
N GLU A 1012 -12.48 -14.64 -17.93
CA GLU A 1012 -12.16 -16.04 -17.59
C GLU A 1012 -10.84 -16.20 -16.83
N LYS A 1013 -9.81 -15.41 -17.21
CA LYS A 1013 -8.53 -15.42 -16.47
C LYS A 1013 -8.68 -14.78 -15.10
N GLY A 1014 -9.49 -13.72 -14.98
CA GLY A 1014 -9.86 -13.12 -13.71
C GLY A 1014 -10.52 -14.14 -12.77
N ARG A 1015 -11.46 -14.93 -13.30
CA ARG A 1015 -12.11 -16.02 -12.55
C ARG A 1015 -11.12 -17.12 -12.16
N GLY A 1016 -10.21 -17.51 -13.05
CA GLY A 1016 -9.12 -18.44 -12.70
C GLY A 1016 -8.23 -17.92 -11.54
N ILE A 1017 -7.95 -16.61 -11.51
CA ILE A 1017 -7.23 -15.97 -10.41
C ILE A 1017 -8.05 -15.94 -9.12
N PHE A 1018 -9.37 -15.80 -9.18
CA PHE A 1018 -10.25 -15.92 -8.01
C PHE A 1018 -10.06 -17.28 -7.31
N TYR A 1019 -10.21 -18.40 -8.04
CA TYR A 1019 -10.02 -19.73 -7.43
C TYR A 1019 -8.57 -19.98 -6.98
N LYS A 1020 -7.58 -19.39 -7.67
CA LYS A 1020 -6.17 -19.41 -7.21
C LYS A 1020 -6.03 -18.67 -5.87
N ALA A 1021 -6.64 -17.49 -5.73
CA ALA A 1021 -6.63 -16.73 -4.48
C ALA A 1021 -7.27 -17.51 -3.34
N LEU A 1022 -8.39 -18.21 -3.60
CA LEU A 1022 -9.05 -19.04 -2.58
C LEU A 1022 -8.14 -20.11 -1.98
N GLN A 1023 -7.13 -20.59 -2.72
CA GLN A 1023 -6.16 -21.57 -2.20
C GLN A 1023 -5.22 -21.02 -1.12
N ASP A 1024 -5.13 -19.71 -0.95
CA ASP A 1024 -4.20 -19.05 -0.01
C ASP A 1024 -4.86 -18.03 0.92
N VAL A 1025 -5.98 -17.43 0.52
CA VAL A 1025 -6.75 -16.41 1.27
C VAL A 1025 -8.27 -16.71 1.31
N PRO A 1026 -8.70 -17.94 1.68
CA PRO A 1026 -10.11 -18.34 1.63
C PRO A 1026 -11.03 -17.59 2.59
N TRP A 1027 -10.48 -17.00 3.65
CA TRP A 1027 -11.24 -16.34 4.72
C TRP A 1027 -11.73 -14.93 4.38
N ALA A 1028 -11.16 -14.30 3.34
CA ALA A 1028 -11.41 -12.90 3.07
C ALA A 1028 -12.73 -12.73 2.29
N LYS A 1029 -13.82 -12.44 2.99
CA LYS A 1029 -15.16 -12.21 2.41
C LYS A 1029 -15.13 -11.17 1.29
N GLY A 1030 -14.29 -10.14 1.40
CA GLY A 1030 -14.13 -9.10 0.38
C GLY A 1030 -13.75 -9.62 -1.02
N LEU A 1031 -13.09 -10.78 -1.12
CA LEU A 1031 -12.80 -11.42 -2.40
C LEU A 1031 -14.06 -11.96 -3.08
N TYR A 1032 -14.96 -12.55 -2.30
CA TYR A 1032 -16.22 -13.09 -2.79
C TYR A 1032 -17.18 -11.97 -3.20
N MET A 1033 -17.22 -10.88 -2.41
CA MET A 1033 -17.99 -9.69 -2.76
C MET A 1033 -17.50 -9.06 -4.08
N ASP A 1034 -16.18 -8.97 -4.27
CA ASP A 1034 -15.61 -8.51 -5.54
C ASP A 1034 -15.92 -9.49 -6.68
N ALA A 1035 -15.91 -10.81 -6.43
CA ALA A 1035 -16.25 -11.83 -7.42
C ALA A 1035 -17.72 -11.73 -7.88
N VAL A 1036 -18.67 -11.53 -6.97
CA VAL A 1036 -20.08 -11.26 -7.30
C VAL A 1036 -20.22 -10.03 -8.19
N GLN A 1037 -19.45 -8.98 -7.93
CA GLN A 1037 -19.46 -7.76 -8.74
C GLN A 1037 -18.81 -7.96 -10.12
N LEU A 1038 -17.71 -8.72 -10.20
CA LEU A 1038 -16.92 -8.89 -11.41
C LEU A 1038 -17.45 -10.01 -12.33
N PHE A 1039 -18.12 -11.02 -11.77
CA PHE A 1039 -18.62 -12.21 -12.46
C PHE A 1039 -20.10 -12.48 -12.12
N PRO A 1040 -21.03 -11.58 -12.50
CA PRO A 1040 -22.44 -11.62 -12.08
C PRO A 1040 -23.22 -12.85 -12.59
N GLU A 1041 -22.65 -13.64 -13.51
CA GLU A 1041 -23.26 -14.88 -14.03
C GLU A 1041 -23.15 -16.05 -13.05
N HIS A 1042 -22.22 -16.00 -12.08
CA HIS A 1042 -21.87 -17.14 -11.20
C HIS A 1042 -22.18 -16.83 -9.72
N VAL A 1043 -23.11 -15.93 -9.44
CA VAL A 1043 -23.36 -15.43 -8.09
C VAL A 1043 -23.75 -16.55 -7.11
N GLN A 1044 -24.66 -17.45 -7.51
CA GLN A 1044 -25.07 -18.56 -6.66
C GLN A 1044 -23.88 -19.43 -6.25
N GLU A 1045 -22.98 -19.74 -7.18
CA GLU A 1045 -21.78 -20.53 -6.89
C GLU A 1045 -20.92 -19.86 -5.81
N PHE A 1046 -20.75 -18.53 -5.86
CA PHE A 1046 -19.97 -17.81 -4.87
C PHE A 1046 -20.67 -17.79 -3.49
N LEU A 1047 -22.00 -17.68 -3.46
CA LEU A 1047 -22.76 -17.74 -2.21
C LEU A 1047 -22.75 -19.14 -1.60
N ASP A 1048 -22.82 -20.18 -2.43
CA ASP A 1048 -22.69 -21.57 -1.99
C ASP A 1048 -21.30 -21.82 -1.39
N LEU A 1049 -20.24 -21.31 -2.03
CA LEU A 1049 -18.87 -21.37 -1.49
C LEU A 1049 -18.73 -20.60 -0.18
N MET A 1050 -19.36 -19.42 -0.05
CA MET A 1050 -19.37 -18.66 1.19
C MET A 1050 -20.05 -19.46 2.32
N THR A 1051 -21.19 -20.07 2.02
CA THR A 1051 -21.92 -20.94 2.95
C THR A 1051 -21.10 -22.15 3.35
N GLU A 1052 -20.50 -22.86 2.39
CA GLU A 1052 -19.64 -24.05 2.63
C GLU A 1052 -18.46 -23.72 3.55
N LYS A 1053 -17.86 -22.54 3.37
CA LYS A 1053 -16.72 -22.08 4.18
C LYS A 1053 -17.11 -21.33 5.44
N GLU A 1054 -18.42 -21.22 5.73
CA GLU A 1054 -18.99 -20.55 6.91
C GLU A 1054 -18.62 -19.04 6.96
N LEU A 1055 -18.45 -18.41 5.80
CA LEU A 1055 -18.32 -16.96 5.70
C LEU A 1055 -19.68 -16.32 5.98
N ARG A 1056 -19.67 -15.16 6.64
CA ARG A 1056 -20.90 -14.53 7.10
C ARG A 1056 -21.69 -13.95 5.93
N LEU A 1057 -22.82 -14.60 5.62
CA LEU A 1057 -23.88 -14.10 4.75
C LEU A 1057 -25.00 -13.53 5.63
N ARG A 1058 -25.41 -12.29 5.38
CA ARG A 1058 -26.52 -11.62 6.11
C ARG A 1058 -27.82 -11.64 5.31
N VAL A 1059 -27.73 -11.90 4.01
CA VAL A 1059 -28.88 -11.98 3.11
C VAL A 1059 -28.71 -13.22 2.23
N PRO A 1060 -29.47 -14.29 2.46
CA PRO A 1060 -29.61 -15.38 1.49
C PRO A 1060 -30.21 -14.86 0.17
N MET A 1061 -29.93 -15.51 -0.96
CA MET A 1061 -30.47 -15.06 -2.26
C MET A 1061 -32.00 -15.19 -2.30
N GLU A 1062 -32.55 -16.18 -1.59
CA GLU A 1062 -33.98 -16.42 -1.44
C GLU A 1062 -34.69 -15.25 -0.78
N GLU A 1063 -34.03 -14.58 0.16
CA GLU A 1063 -34.58 -13.39 0.82
C GLU A 1063 -34.63 -12.19 -0.13
N VAL A 1064 -33.65 -12.05 -1.02
CA VAL A 1064 -33.68 -11.01 -2.06
C VAL A 1064 -34.85 -11.23 -3.02
N ASP A 1065 -35.20 -12.48 -3.31
CA ASP A 1065 -36.35 -12.80 -4.14
C ASP A 1065 -37.66 -12.37 -3.47
N ILE A 1066 -37.81 -12.58 -2.16
CA ILE A 1066 -38.96 -12.10 -1.38
C ILE A 1066 -39.04 -10.56 -1.39
N LEU A 1067 -37.92 -9.87 -1.13
CA LEU A 1067 -37.84 -8.40 -1.14
C LEU A 1067 -38.12 -7.76 -2.51
N LEU A 1068 -38.11 -8.55 -3.59
CA LEU A 1068 -38.46 -8.12 -4.94
C LEU A 1068 -39.93 -8.40 -5.30
N GLU A 1069 -40.57 -9.33 -4.59
CA GLU A 1069 -41.99 -9.70 -4.77
C GLU A 1069 -42.93 -8.73 -4.01
N ASP A 1070 -42.53 -8.32 -2.81
CA ASP A 1070 -43.07 -7.14 -2.10
C ASP A 1070 -42.64 -5.85 -2.80
#